data_AF-A0A674CVY3-F1
#
_entry.id   AF-A0A674CVY3-F1
#
_cell.length_a   1.000
_cell.length_b   1.000
_cell.length_c   1.000
_cell.angle_alpha   90.00
_cell.angle_beta   90.00
_cell.angle_gamma   90.00
#
_symmetry.space_group_name_H-M   'P 1'
#
loop_
_entity.id
_entity.type
_entity.pdbx_description
1 polymer ?
#
loop_
_entity_poly.entity_id
_entity_poly.type
_entity_poly.pdbx_seq_one_letter_code
_entity_poly.pdbx_strand_id
1 'polypeptide(L)'
;FPVAIMTRVLGILCSLYPHVQTLDEFADSTVFREGQRAVLIEPTDTNRFISFVRGVYVCTDKTLQNISTLPELLAFVLNNIKRKKKRNVLAHGYGYPSTFRDRDADQFKFHGEVTQSAAYIHGSDLWKRICRRLGTDVSKYLLESCSVFVTVPPSSAFQVCGVPVYDRVSMSTGISRFHLGYKRNDTTRNRRSKEVRNRGWEFQGSDVRKRRRDGGRDTGKRNREEVSLGGKRKRDEVEGEGFQRPGGPSWRSGSFPPLPPSQCFIRTLGMLYGGRGMRSFLLNRKRKGRDEGPRRLQGRDLVRLVFFEGVAYLNGTERKPKRLPRRFFTSVPLFSQLLRRHRRCPYSKILQRVCPVVGQGDMASLLPQHSALHRVYLFVRECLTMVVPPELWGSDHNRFKFMSAVRNFLSMGKFERISLAELMWKMKVNDCDWLKVSKTGRCPPSELSYRTRVLGQLLAWLLDGYVLGLVRAMFYVTESMGQKNALRFYRYQVWAKLQELAFRGHLSKGQMSELTLAQVTSLPKTTVMSRLRFIPKTDGMRPITRVIGADAKTKMFQASVRDLLDVLGVCVRSSPSLLGSTVWGMTDIHRVLSSITPAQKDKPQPLYFVKVDVSGAYDSLPHAQLLEVIGQVLSHVQEELFSVRRYAKVWADTHEGLKKKFVRQADFMEDTVASTNMKGFVMSLQREGKVHDAILVEQHFSTDIHGKDVLEFFTQMLSSCVVQFGKKFRQCSGIPQGSVVSSLLCCLCYGHMENFLFPNVSQRGGCLMRLVDDFLLITPDLSQAQTFLKTLMAGVPQYGCVVNPQKVAVNFPLREGDEGGSCPAGVRLLPLHCLFPWCGLLLNTHTLDVHNDYSSYAGLSLRYSLTLGSAHCAGQQMKRKLMSILRLKCHALFLDLKTNSLEAVYKNIYKLVLLQACRFHACAQSLPFGQKVGRNHAYFLNLIWDMAEHTNQLVRLCNKGLSLGCKAITGSLQYEAVELMYCVAFLLVLSRHRPLYNDLLAPLRTRKRKLERKLEGLRLARIRQAATPKIPEDFKAIWA
;
A
#
# COMPACT_ATOMS: atom_id res chain seq x y z
N PHE A 1 -17.37 28.27 -23.52
CA PHE A 1 -17.51 27.13 -22.57
C PHE A 1 -16.36 26.15 -22.79
N PRO A 2 -15.43 25.99 -21.82
CA PRO A 2 -15.41 24.71 -21.07
C PRO A 2 -14.98 24.80 -19.59
N VAL A 3 -14.65 26.00 -19.07
CA VAL A 3 -13.94 26.20 -17.78
C VAL A 3 -14.59 25.48 -16.59
N ALA A 4 -15.92 25.47 -16.51
CA ALA A 4 -16.67 24.89 -15.40
C ALA A 4 -16.52 23.37 -15.19
N ILE A 5 -16.01 22.63 -16.19
CA ILE A 5 -15.92 21.16 -16.15
C ILE A 5 -14.54 20.69 -15.63
N MET A 6 -13.50 21.51 -15.74
CA MET A 6 -12.11 21.12 -15.42
C MET A 6 -11.64 21.49 -14.00
N THR A 7 -12.52 22.11 -13.21
CA THR A 7 -12.24 22.66 -11.87
C THR A 7 -11.57 21.68 -10.91
N ARG A 8 -11.87 20.37 -11.02
CA ARG A 8 -11.26 19.32 -10.19
C ARG A 8 -9.81 19.02 -10.56
N VAL A 9 -9.47 18.99 -11.86
CA VAL A 9 -8.08 18.82 -12.32
C VAL A 9 -7.24 20.06 -12.01
N LEU A 10 -7.80 21.25 -12.20
CA LEU A 10 -7.14 22.50 -11.81
C LEU A 10 -6.89 22.54 -10.29
N GLY A 11 -7.86 22.14 -9.47
CA GLY A 11 -7.70 21.99 -8.02
C GLY A 11 -6.62 21.00 -7.61
N ILE A 12 -6.43 19.89 -8.35
CA ILE A 12 -5.30 18.97 -8.15
C ILE A 12 -3.97 19.69 -8.41
N LEU A 13 -3.84 20.42 -9.53
CA LEU A 13 -2.61 21.14 -9.88
C LEU A 13 -2.27 22.22 -8.84
N CYS A 14 -3.22 23.09 -8.50
CA CYS A 14 -3.03 24.16 -7.50
C CYS A 14 -2.73 23.63 -6.09
N SER A 15 -3.10 22.37 -5.78
CA SER A 15 -2.73 21.71 -4.52
C SER A 15 -1.32 21.09 -4.51
N LEU A 16 -0.62 21.07 -5.65
CA LEU A 16 0.68 20.41 -5.85
C LEU A 16 1.79 21.34 -6.37
N TYR A 17 1.45 22.53 -6.85
CA TYR A 17 2.35 23.53 -7.42
C TYR A 17 1.95 24.93 -6.92
N PRO A 18 2.92 25.79 -6.52
CA PRO A 18 2.65 27.17 -6.09
C PRO A 18 2.24 28.10 -7.24
N HIS A 19 2.65 27.78 -8.47
CA HIS A 19 2.27 28.50 -9.68
C HIS A 19 1.69 27.52 -10.69
N VAL A 20 0.49 27.84 -11.18
CA VAL A 20 -0.25 27.12 -12.22
C VAL A 20 -0.86 28.18 -13.13
N GLN A 21 -0.51 28.14 -14.41
CA GLN A 21 -0.95 29.09 -15.44
C GLN A 21 -1.38 28.31 -16.69
N THR A 22 -2.20 28.90 -17.55
CA THR A 22 -2.31 28.42 -18.94
C THR A 22 -1.01 28.72 -19.71
N LEU A 23 -0.81 28.07 -20.85
CA LEU A 23 0.34 28.36 -21.72
C LEU A 23 0.25 29.78 -22.33
N ASP A 24 -0.96 30.31 -22.48
CA ASP A 24 -1.27 31.70 -22.87
C ASP A 24 -0.68 32.67 -21.83
N GLU A 25 -1.16 32.59 -20.57
CA GLU A 25 -0.68 33.39 -19.43
C GLU A 25 0.83 33.23 -19.17
N PHE A 26 1.37 32.03 -19.40
CA PHE A 26 2.80 31.77 -19.25
C PHE A 26 3.61 32.54 -20.29
N ALA A 27 3.19 32.54 -21.56
CA ALA A 27 3.85 33.27 -22.64
C ALA A 27 3.78 34.79 -22.43
N ASP A 28 2.61 35.32 -22.05
CA ASP A 28 2.42 36.73 -21.70
C ASP A 28 3.31 37.19 -20.53
N SER A 29 3.59 36.28 -19.58
CA SER A 29 4.49 36.53 -18.45
C SER A 29 5.98 36.42 -18.80
N THR A 30 6.34 35.92 -19.99
CA THR A 30 7.73 35.86 -20.46
C THR A 30 8.11 37.07 -21.30
N VAL A 31 9.00 37.89 -20.74
CA VAL A 31 9.63 39.03 -21.40
C VAL A 31 11.04 38.61 -21.83
N PHE A 32 11.39 38.83 -23.10
CA PHE A 32 12.73 38.61 -23.64
C PHE A 32 13.71 39.70 -23.18
N ARG A 33 15.01 39.50 -23.40
CA ARG A 33 16.02 40.52 -23.03
C ARG A 33 15.88 41.81 -23.84
N GLU A 34 15.31 41.73 -25.04
CA GLU A 34 14.97 42.90 -25.87
C GLU A 34 13.65 43.59 -25.45
N GLY A 35 13.04 43.21 -24.32
CA GLY A 35 11.79 43.82 -23.81
C GLY A 35 10.50 43.38 -24.49
N GLN A 36 10.58 42.67 -25.63
CA GLN A 36 9.43 42.08 -26.30
C GLN A 36 8.82 40.91 -25.51
N ARG A 37 7.53 40.62 -25.74
CA ARG A 37 6.81 39.47 -25.15
C ARG A 37 6.62 38.35 -26.18
N ALA A 38 6.49 37.11 -25.72
CA ALA A 38 6.20 35.97 -26.58
C ALA A 38 4.72 35.93 -27.00
N VAL A 39 4.37 36.56 -28.13
CA VAL A 39 3.02 36.49 -28.71
C VAL A 39 2.74 35.05 -29.19
N LEU A 40 1.96 34.30 -28.41
CA LEU A 40 1.68 32.89 -28.70
C LEU A 40 0.42 32.66 -29.54
N ILE A 41 -0.57 33.55 -29.42
CA ILE A 41 -1.83 33.51 -30.17
C ILE A 41 -1.93 34.77 -31.03
N GLU A 42 -2.28 34.59 -32.30
CA GLU A 42 -2.56 35.66 -33.26
C GLU A 42 -4.08 35.71 -33.57
N PRO A 43 -4.66 36.88 -33.93
CA PRO A 43 -6.09 36.98 -34.28
C PRO A 43 -6.55 36.09 -35.44
N THR A 44 -5.60 35.65 -36.27
CA THR A 44 -5.80 34.75 -37.42
C THR A 44 -5.71 33.26 -37.07
N ASP A 45 -5.43 32.89 -35.81
CA ASP A 45 -5.35 31.48 -35.41
C ASP A 45 -6.73 30.79 -35.40
N THR A 46 -6.76 29.58 -35.95
CA THR A 46 -7.94 28.72 -35.86
C THR A 46 -8.38 28.49 -34.40
N ASN A 47 -9.68 28.43 -34.15
CA ASN A 47 -10.26 28.07 -32.85
C ASN A 47 -9.68 26.76 -32.27
N ARG A 48 -9.25 25.82 -33.13
CA ARG A 48 -8.57 24.57 -32.75
C ARG A 48 -7.20 24.81 -32.10
N PHE A 49 -6.43 25.81 -32.56
CA PHE A 49 -5.15 26.19 -31.96
C PHE A 49 -5.35 26.99 -30.66
N ILE A 50 -6.24 27.99 -30.66
CA ILE A 50 -6.56 28.82 -29.48
C ILE A 50 -7.05 27.94 -28.32
N SER A 51 -7.98 27.03 -28.59
CA SER A 51 -8.50 26.06 -27.62
C SER A 51 -7.43 25.05 -27.16
N PHE A 52 -6.44 24.74 -28.01
CA PHE A 52 -5.32 23.88 -27.60
C PHE A 52 -4.35 24.61 -26.66
N VAL A 53 -3.91 25.83 -26.98
CA VAL A 53 -3.01 26.62 -26.13
C VAL A 53 -3.62 26.85 -24.74
N ARG A 54 -4.89 27.26 -24.68
CA ARG A 54 -5.65 27.43 -23.42
C ARG A 54 -5.97 26.11 -22.72
N GLY A 55 -5.83 24.99 -23.42
CA GLY A 55 -5.91 23.62 -22.92
C GLY A 55 -4.56 23.04 -22.46
N VAL A 56 -3.47 23.81 -22.48
CA VAL A 56 -2.17 23.45 -21.90
C VAL A 56 -1.94 24.25 -20.62
N TYR A 57 -1.62 23.56 -19.52
CA TYR A 57 -1.25 24.15 -18.24
C TYR A 57 0.24 24.00 -17.96
N VAL A 58 0.88 25.08 -17.53
CA VAL A 58 2.29 25.15 -17.12
C VAL A 58 2.35 25.31 -15.60
N CYS A 59 3.15 24.49 -14.93
CA CYS A 59 3.27 24.46 -13.48
C CYS A 59 4.74 24.49 -13.03
N THR A 60 5.09 25.37 -12.10
CA THR A 60 6.48 25.58 -11.63
C THR A 60 6.59 25.73 -10.11
N ASP A 61 7.79 25.53 -9.57
CA ASP A 61 8.13 25.79 -8.15
C ASP A 61 8.78 27.18 -7.94
N LYS A 62 9.04 27.92 -9.02
CA LYS A 62 9.74 29.22 -9.06
C LYS A 62 9.33 30.02 -10.29
N THR A 63 9.46 31.34 -10.22
CA THR A 63 9.42 32.24 -11.36
C THR A 63 10.66 32.09 -12.26
N LEU A 64 10.54 32.55 -13.51
CA LEU A 64 11.49 32.32 -14.60
C LEU A 64 12.61 33.39 -14.61
N GLN A 65 13.82 33.03 -15.02
CA GLN A 65 14.93 33.98 -15.22
C GLN A 65 15.78 33.59 -16.45
N ASN A 66 15.95 34.55 -17.37
CA ASN A 66 16.97 34.69 -18.44
C ASN A 66 17.63 33.42 -19.04
N ILE A 67 17.38 33.17 -20.33
CA ILE A 67 17.84 31.98 -21.08
C ILE A 67 18.29 32.40 -22.50
N SER A 68 19.13 31.60 -23.19
CA SER A 68 19.78 31.93 -24.47
C SER A 68 20.02 30.72 -25.40
N THR A 69 20.02 31.01 -26.72
CA THR A 69 19.51 30.15 -27.81
C THR A 69 20.40 28.98 -28.26
N LEU A 70 19.76 28.01 -28.95
CA LEU A 70 20.38 26.92 -29.71
C LEU A 70 19.32 26.30 -30.66
N PRO A 71 19.64 25.69 -31.83
CA PRO A 71 18.60 25.42 -32.85
C PRO A 71 17.73 24.16 -32.66
N GLU A 72 18.30 22.97 -32.47
CA GLU A 72 17.57 21.68 -32.63
C GLU A 72 17.04 21.12 -31.30
N LEU A 73 15.89 21.65 -30.89
CA LEU A 73 15.46 21.61 -29.49
C LEU A 73 15.19 20.22 -28.87
N LEU A 74 14.30 19.42 -29.47
CA LEU A 74 13.70 18.29 -28.75
C LEU A 74 14.73 17.18 -28.48
N ALA A 75 15.56 16.87 -29.48
CA ALA A 75 16.69 15.97 -29.33
C ALA A 75 17.70 16.49 -28.30
N PHE A 76 18.06 17.79 -28.36
CA PHE A 76 18.95 18.42 -27.38
C PHE A 76 18.41 18.28 -25.96
N VAL A 77 17.12 18.57 -25.73
CA VAL A 77 16.48 18.45 -24.41
C VAL A 77 16.47 16.99 -23.93
N LEU A 78 16.11 16.04 -24.78
CA LEU A 78 16.12 14.61 -24.43
C LEU A 78 17.52 14.09 -24.10
N ASN A 79 18.52 14.35 -24.96
CA ASN A 79 19.91 13.99 -24.75
C ASN A 79 20.47 14.64 -23.47
N ASN A 80 20.19 15.93 -23.24
CA ASN A 80 20.60 16.66 -22.05
C ASN A 80 19.96 16.09 -20.76
N ILE A 81 18.65 15.80 -20.77
CA ILE A 81 17.93 15.15 -19.66
C ILE A 81 18.53 13.78 -19.35
N LYS A 82 18.80 12.96 -20.38
CA LYS A 82 19.35 11.60 -20.24
C LYS A 82 20.77 11.63 -19.67
N ARG A 83 21.67 12.42 -20.25
CA ARG A 83 23.06 12.62 -19.81
C ARG A 83 23.14 13.14 -18.36
N LYS A 84 22.36 14.17 -18.02
CA LYS A 84 22.27 14.71 -16.64
C LYS A 84 21.44 13.84 -15.69
N LYS A 85 20.86 12.72 -16.16
CA LYS A 85 20.01 11.79 -15.40
C LYS A 85 18.86 12.50 -14.67
N LYS A 86 18.30 13.54 -15.30
CA LYS A 86 17.17 14.33 -14.80
C LYS A 86 15.90 13.47 -14.78
N ARG A 87 15.08 13.65 -13.73
CA ARG A 87 13.79 12.96 -13.55
C ARG A 87 12.69 13.76 -14.28
N ASN A 88 12.44 13.45 -15.54
CA ASN A 88 11.44 14.12 -16.38
C ASN A 88 10.60 13.08 -17.16
N VAL A 89 9.28 13.32 -17.32
CA VAL A 89 8.36 12.42 -18.06
C VAL A 89 8.82 12.16 -19.50
N LEU A 90 9.41 13.15 -20.17
CA LEU A 90 9.93 13.00 -21.54
C LEU A 90 10.97 11.88 -21.69
N ALA A 91 11.68 11.52 -20.61
CA ALA A 91 12.70 10.48 -20.62
C ALA A 91 12.16 9.05 -20.41
N HIS A 92 10.84 8.86 -20.28
CA HIS A 92 10.24 7.53 -20.21
C HIS A 92 10.24 6.81 -21.58
N GLY A 93 10.02 7.55 -22.67
CA GLY A 93 9.93 7.04 -24.05
C GLY A 93 11.14 7.35 -24.94
N TYR A 94 12.34 7.47 -24.38
CA TYR A 94 13.58 7.72 -25.14
C TYR A 94 14.74 6.91 -24.55
N GLY A 95 15.43 6.10 -25.34
CA GLY A 95 16.50 5.20 -24.89
C GLY A 95 17.64 5.09 -25.90
N TYR A 96 18.87 4.98 -25.40
CA TYR A 96 20.05 4.68 -26.24
C TYR A 96 20.16 3.17 -26.46
N PRO A 97 20.59 2.71 -27.66
CA PRO A 97 21.06 1.35 -27.89
C PRO A 97 22.12 0.92 -26.88
N SER A 98 22.13 -0.37 -26.52
CA SER A 98 23.05 -0.94 -25.52
C SER A 98 24.53 -0.89 -25.91
N THR A 99 24.83 -0.65 -27.20
CA THR A 99 26.16 -0.51 -27.80
C THR A 99 26.70 0.93 -27.78
N PHE A 100 25.86 1.93 -27.49
CA PHE A 100 26.19 3.33 -27.74
C PHE A 100 27.20 3.90 -26.72
N ARG A 101 28.29 4.53 -27.20
CA ARG A 101 29.32 5.15 -26.35
C ARG A 101 29.06 6.65 -26.17
N ASP A 102 28.85 7.06 -24.92
CA ASP A 102 28.44 8.40 -24.43
C ASP A 102 29.48 9.53 -24.64
N ARG A 103 30.34 9.48 -25.67
CA ARG A 103 31.39 10.47 -25.94
C ARG A 103 31.21 11.26 -27.25
N ASP A 104 30.76 10.59 -28.30
CA ASP A 104 30.78 11.12 -29.68
C ASP A 104 29.35 11.39 -30.21
N ALA A 105 28.43 11.67 -29.28
CA ALA A 105 27.00 11.81 -29.55
C ALA A 105 26.62 13.23 -29.99
N ASP A 106 26.21 13.38 -31.26
CA ASP A 106 25.62 14.62 -31.79
C ASP A 106 24.41 15.04 -30.94
N GLN A 107 24.52 16.11 -30.17
CA GLN A 107 23.49 16.47 -29.18
C GLN A 107 22.13 16.79 -29.81
N PHE A 108 22.08 17.04 -31.12
CA PHE A 108 20.91 17.49 -31.86
C PHE A 108 20.17 16.39 -32.63
N LYS A 109 20.74 15.19 -32.74
CA LYS A 109 20.08 14.02 -33.35
C LYS A 109 19.48 13.09 -32.30
N PHE A 110 18.42 12.36 -32.68
CA PHE A 110 17.81 11.32 -31.85
C PHE A 110 18.64 10.02 -31.99
N HIS A 111 19.34 9.62 -30.93
CA HIS A 111 20.19 8.41 -30.91
C HIS A 111 19.43 7.16 -30.46
N GLY A 112 18.18 7.03 -30.91
CA GLY A 112 17.26 5.98 -30.50
C GLY A 112 15.80 6.42 -30.60
N GLU A 113 14.91 5.45 -30.42
CA GLU A 113 13.48 5.61 -30.64
C GLU A 113 12.84 6.69 -29.75
N VAL A 114 11.92 7.43 -30.36
CA VAL A 114 11.16 8.52 -29.72
C VAL A 114 9.70 8.09 -29.65
N THR A 115 9.25 7.73 -28.45
CA THR A 115 7.88 7.25 -28.20
C THR A 115 7.13 8.16 -27.20
N GLN A 116 5.87 7.82 -26.88
CA GLN A 116 5.10 8.43 -25.79
C GLN A 116 4.95 9.97 -25.91
N SER A 117 5.10 10.69 -24.79
CA SER A 117 5.02 12.15 -24.71
C SER A 117 6.00 12.88 -25.63
N ALA A 118 7.15 12.28 -25.96
CA ALA A 118 8.11 12.87 -26.90
C ALA A 118 7.62 12.75 -28.36
N ALA A 119 7.09 11.59 -28.74
CA ALA A 119 6.43 11.40 -30.04
C ALA A 119 5.20 12.33 -30.20
N TYR A 120 4.43 12.51 -29.13
CA TYR A 120 3.27 13.41 -29.10
C TYR A 120 3.63 14.89 -29.35
N ILE A 121 4.81 15.35 -28.91
CA ILE A 121 5.33 16.68 -29.27
C ILE A 121 5.80 16.67 -30.74
N HIS A 122 6.65 15.70 -31.10
CA HIS A 122 7.31 15.64 -32.41
C HIS A 122 6.32 15.57 -33.59
N GLY A 123 5.32 14.69 -33.49
CA GLY A 123 4.31 14.46 -34.52
C GLY A 123 3.15 15.47 -34.55
N SER A 124 3.19 16.56 -33.78
CA SER A 124 2.07 17.49 -33.65
C SER A 124 2.39 18.89 -34.16
N ASP A 125 1.74 19.31 -35.24
CA ASP A 125 1.94 20.64 -35.83
C ASP A 125 1.51 21.79 -34.92
N LEU A 126 0.60 21.51 -33.96
CA LEU A 126 0.25 22.44 -32.89
C LEU A 126 1.45 22.69 -31.96
N TRP A 127 2.18 21.64 -31.58
CA TRP A 127 3.44 21.76 -30.82
C TRP A 127 4.55 22.39 -31.67
N LYS A 128 4.67 22.07 -32.96
CA LYS A 128 5.62 22.74 -33.87
C LYS A 128 5.35 24.26 -33.94
N ARG A 129 4.08 24.68 -34.02
CA ARG A 129 3.69 26.11 -34.00
C ARG A 129 4.01 26.78 -32.65
N ILE A 130 3.71 26.12 -31.53
CA ILE A 130 4.09 26.60 -30.18
C ILE A 130 5.60 26.80 -30.05
N CYS A 131 6.40 25.78 -30.40
CA CYS A 131 7.86 25.86 -30.30
C CYS A 131 8.47 26.93 -31.23
N ARG A 132 7.81 27.24 -32.35
CA ARG A 132 8.20 28.32 -33.26
C ARG A 132 7.92 29.70 -32.65
N ARG A 133 6.71 29.95 -32.12
CA ARG A 133 6.33 31.27 -31.57
C ARG A 133 6.96 31.58 -30.21
N LEU A 134 7.12 30.57 -29.33
CA LEU A 134 7.81 30.75 -28.05
C LEU A 134 9.33 30.95 -28.20
N GLY A 135 9.89 30.69 -29.39
CA GLY A 135 11.33 30.58 -29.58
C GLY A 135 11.93 29.38 -28.83
N THR A 136 13.20 29.09 -29.11
CA THR A 136 13.79 27.82 -28.65
C THR A 136 14.00 27.77 -27.13
N ASP A 137 14.25 28.90 -26.46
CA ASP A 137 14.62 28.90 -25.03
C ASP A 137 13.47 28.82 -24.05
N VAL A 138 12.37 29.54 -24.32
CA VAL A 138 11.15 29.39 -23.53
C VAL A 138 10.65 27.95 -23.68
N SER A 139 10.70 27.41 -24.90
CA SER A 139 10.39 26.00 -25.20
C SER A 139 11.33 25.01 -24.49
N LYS A 140 12.64 25.29 -24.42
CA LYS A 140 13.66 24.51 -23.68
C LYS A 140 13.40 24.50 -22.18
N TYR A 141 13.05 25.64 -21.60
CA TYR A 141 12.68 25.73 -20.19
C TYR A 141 11.37 25.01 -19.90
N LEU A 142 10.37 25.19 -20.77
CA LEU A 142 9.07 24.53 -20.72
C LEU A 142 9.22 23.00 -20.73
N LEU A 143 10.11 22.44 -21.55
CA LEU A 143 10.31 20.99 -21.65
C LEU A 143 11.30 20.42 -20.60
N GLU A 144 12.39 21.13 -20.26
CA GLU A 144 13.42 20.64 -19.33
C GLU A 144 13.12 20.92 -17.84
N SER A 145 12.39 22.00 -17.54
CA SER A 145 12.26 22.57 -16.18
C SER A 145 10.82 22.73 -15.67
N CYS A 146 9.85 23.09 -16.51
CA CYS A 146 8.44 23.15 -16.10
C CYS A 146 7.81 21.75 -15.97
N SER A 147 6.66 21.66 -15.29
CA SER A 147 5.74 20.53 -15.43
C SER A 147 4.56 20.97 -16.29
N VAL A 148 4.34 20.30 -17.43
CA VAL A 148 3.30 20.71 -18.40
C VAL A 148 2.26 19.61 -18.57
N PHE A 149 0.99 20.02 -18.58
CA PHE A 149 -0.18 19.15 -18.63
C PHE A 149 -1.09 19.55 -19.79
N VAL A 150 -1.58 18.57 -20.54
CA VAL A 150 -2.53 18.75 -21.64
C VAL A 150 -3.89 18.24 -21.21
N THR A 151 -4.90 19.10 -21.34
CA THR A 151 -6.30 18.76 -21.03
C THR A 151 -6.90 17.82 -22.07
N VAL A 152 -7.81 16.96 -21.60
CA VAL A 152 -8.56 16.00 -22.41
C VAL A 152 -10.01 16.03 -21.95
N PRO A 153 -10.90 16.71 -22.69
CA PRO A 153 -12.32 16.81 -22.34
C PRO A 153 -12.99 15.43 -22.13
N PRO A 154 -14.01 15.33 -21.27
CA PRO A 154 -14.60 16.42 -20.49
C PRO A 154 -13.79 16.84 -19.26
N SER A 155 -13.02 15.94 -18.64
CA SER A 155 -12.71 16.05 -17.20
C SER A 155 -11.27 15.68 -16.77
N SER A 156 -10.40 15.31 -17.71
CA SER A 156 -9.09 14.72 -17.40
C SER A 156 -7.93 15.47 -18.06
N ALA A 157 -6.69 15.14 -17.66
CA ALA A 157 -5.48 15.65 -18.30
C ALA A 157 -4.39 14.58 -18.33
N PHE A 158 -3.34 14.80 -19.11
CA PHE A 158 -2.10 14.02 -19.00
C PHE A 158 -0.86 14.92 -18.94
N GLN A 159 0.16 14.47 -18.23
CA GLN A 159 1.45 15.16 -18.15
C GLN A 159 2.31 14.84 -19.38
N VAL A 160 2.89 15.87 -19.98
CA VAL A 160 3.79 15.77 -21.14
C VAL A 160 5.25 15.81 -20.70
N CYS A 161 5.62 16.76 -19.84
CA CYS A 161 7.00 16.96 -19.39
C CYS A 161 7.10 17.34 -17.90
N GLY A 162 8.33 17.43 -17.42
CA GLY A 162 8.68 17.81 -16.05
C GLY A 162 8.76 16.64 -15.09
N VAL A 163 9.00 16.94 -13.80
CA VAL A 163 9.03 15.91 -12.75
C VAL A 163 7.65 15.25 -12.66
N PRO A 164 7.54 13.91 -12.70
CA PRO A 164 6.24 13.24 -12.70
C PRO A 164 5.38 13.65 -11.50
N VAL A 165 4.16 14.14 -11.74
CA VAL A 165 3.26 14.67 -10.69
C VAL A 165 2.94 13.63 -9.62
N TYR A 166 2.95 12.34 -9.99
CA TYR A 166 2.81 11.23 -9.06
C TYR A 166 3.94 11.16 -8.02
N ASP A 167 5.14 11.70 -8.27
CA ASP A 167 6.23 11.74 -7.30
C ASP A 167 6.00 12.83 -6.22
N ARG A 168 5.16 13.85 -6.49
CA ARG A 168 4.71 14.85 -5.49
C ARG A 168 3.65 14.27 -4.52
N VAL A 169 2.82 13.33 -4.98
CA VAL A 169 1.75 12.72 -4.18
C VAL A 169 2.31 11.78 -3.10
N SER A 170 2.31 12.25 -1.85
CA SER A 170 2.87 11.54 -0.69
C SER A 170 2.03 10.36 -0.23
N MET A 171 2.45 9.13 -0.58
CA MET A 171 1.86 7.89 -0.07
C MET A 171 2.37 7.57 1.34
N SER A 172 1.47 7.19 2.26
CA SER A 172 1.80 6.88 3.66
C SER A 172 2.70 5.65 3.87
N THR A 173 2.91 4.83 2.83
CA THR A 173 3.49 3.48 2.88
C THR A 173 4.84 3.31 2.16
N GLY A 174 5.62 4.38 1.96
CA GLY A 174 6.97 4.28 1.38
C GLY A 174 7.90 3.28 2.09
N ILE A 175 8.66 2.48 1.32
CA ILE A 175 9.60 1.47 1.82
C ILE A 175 10.98 2.09 2.08
N SER A 176 11.11 2.75 3.24
CA SER A 176 12.42 3.03 3.84
C SER A 176 13.02 1.75 4.43
N ARG A 177 14.23 1.40 3.94
CA ARG A 177 15.21 0.54 4.62
C ARG A 177 16.15 1.43 5.45
N PHE A 178 16.80 0.87 6.47
CA PHE A 178 17.76 1.61 7.32
C PHE A 178 18.95 2.15 6.51
N HIS A 179 18.89 3.43 6.13
CA HIS A 179 19.97 4.17 5.46
C HIS A 179 20.24 5.48 6.20
N LEU A 180 21.15 5.44 7.18
CA LEU A 180 21.81 6.64 7.69
C LEU A 180 22.83 7.11 6.63
N GLY A 181 22.31 7.87 5.68
CA GLY A 181 23.05 8.51 4.60
C GLY A 181 22.53 9.94 4.41
N TYR A 182 23.41 10.91 4.65
CA TYR A 182 23.20 12.28 4.18
C TYR A 182 23.30 12.31 2.64
N LYS A 183 23.02 13.46 2.01
CA LYS A 183 23.08 13.62 0.54
C LYS A 183 24.33 12.98 -0.07
N ARG A 184 24.16 12.28 -1.20
CA ARG A 184 25.28 11.90 -2.08
C ARG A 184 25.90 13.18 -2.63
N ASN A 185 27.04 13.58 -2.07
CA ASN A 185 28.01 14.39 -2.80
C ASN A 185 28.91 13.40 -3.55
N ASP A 186 28.61 13.13 -4.82
CA ASP A 186 29.52 12.37 -5.68
C ASP A 186 30.69 13.30 -6.06
N THR A 187 31.79 13.20 -5.31
CA THR A 187 33.05 13.94 -5.56
C THR A 187 34.16 12.97 -5.93
N THR A 188 34.25 12.61 -7.21
CA THR A 188 35.51 12.18 -7.83
C THR A 188 36.43 13.42 -7.99
N ARG A 189 37.75 13.27 -7.79
CA ARG A 189 38.69 14.41 -7.72
C ARG A 189 40.10 14.02 -8.16
N ASN A 190 40.85 15.00 -8.68
CA ASN A 190 42.25 14.97 -9.13
C ASN A 190 42.44 14.32 -10.53
N ARG A 191 43.44 14.70 -11.34
CA ARG A 191 44.63 15.59 -11.16
C ARG A 191 44.51 16.90 -12.00
N ARG A 192 45.08 18.05 -11.58
CA ARG A 192 46.39 18.68 -11.95
C ARG A 192 46.65 18.75 -13.48
N SER A 193 47.22 19.82 -14.07
CA SER A 193 48.26 20.73 -13.54
C SER A 193 48.37 22.11 -14.25
N LYS A 194 49.19 23.00 -13.67
CA LYS A 194 49.94 24.16 -14.24
C LYS A 194 49.22 25.47 -14.63
N GLU A 195 49.99 26.57 -14.51
CA GLU A 195 49.66 27.94 -14.93
C GLU A 195 50.09 28.25 -16.39
N VAL A 196 49.62 29.38 -16.96
CA VAL A 196 50.47 30.54 -17.36
C VAL A 196 49.64 31.65 -18.07
N ARG A 197 49.59 32.81 -17.40
CA ARG A 197 49.73 34.22 -17.86
C ARG A 197 49.65 34.58 -19.37
N ASN A 198 48.74 35.50 -19.70
CA ASN A 198 48.95 36.65 -20.61
C ASN A 198 48.03 37.81 -20.11
N ARG A 199 48.52 39.04 -19.89
CA ARG A 199 48.79 40.15 -20.85
C ARG A 199 47.49 40.59 -21.59
N GLY A 200 47.02 41.84 -21.48
CA GLY A 200 47.45 42.98 -20.63
C GLY A 200 46.88 44.32 -21.14
N TRP A 201 47.38 45.45 -20.61
CA TRP A 201 47.18 46.84 -21.08
C TRP A 201 45.75 47.42 -20.90
N GLU A 202 45.51 48.71 -20.62
CA GLU A 202 46.31 49.81 -20.01
C GLU A 202 45.36 50.95 -19.58
N PHE A 203 45.67 51.76 -18.56
CA PHE A 203 46.06 53.19 -18.72
C PHE A 203 46.47 53.87 -17.39
N GLN A 204 46.95 55.11 -17.51
CA GLN A 204 47.81 55.87 -16.57
C GLN A 204 47.04 56.64 -15.46
N GLY A 205 47.76 57.19 -14.48
CA GLY A 205 47.20 58.07 -13.42
C GLY A 205 48.15 58.29 -12.22
N SER A 206 49.14 59.16 -12.37
CA SER A 206 50.36 59.19 -11.55
C SER A 206 50.39 60.16 -10.34
N ASP A 207 51.07 59.69 -9.27
CA ASP A 207 52.15 60.38 -8.53
C ASP A 207 51.97 61.05 -7.12
N VAL A 208 53.14 61.34 -6.53
CA VAL A 208 53.52 62.19 -5.37
C VAL A 208 53.36 61.63 -3.93
N ARG A 209 54.35 60.81 -3.57
CA ARG A 209 55.22 60.92 -2.36
C ARG A 209 54.83 61.89 -1.22
N LYS A 210 54.84 61.41 0.04
CA LYS A 210 55.80 61.90 1.08
C LYS A 210 55.96 60.94 2.28
N ARG A 211 56.74 61.35 3.29
CA ARG A 211 57.48 60.50 4.26
C ARG A 211 57.19 60.85 5.73
N ARG A 212 57.41 59.84 6.59
CA ARG A 212 57.94 59.87 7.98
C ARG A 212 57.05 60.27 9.18
N ARG A 213 57.00 59.31 10.12
CA ARG A 213 57.49 59.35 11.53
C ARG A 213 56.47 59.26 12.70
N ASP A 214 56.87 58.37 13.63
CA ASP A 214 56.77 58.36 15.09
C ASP A 214 55.40 58.37 15.82
N GLY A 215 55.36 57.68 16.97
CA GLY A 215 54.46 58.02 18.08
C GLY A 215 53.49 56.95 18.62
N GLY A 216 53.78 56.43 19.82
CA GLY A 216 52.82 56.50 20.94
C GLY A 216 51.58 55.57 21.01
N ARG A 217 51.78 54.46 21.73
CA ARG A 217 50.81 53.66 22.52
C ARG A 217 49.47 54.29 22.99
N ASP A 218 48.42 53.45 22.88
CA ASP A 218 47.49 52.97 23.95
C ASP A 218 46.09 53.56 24.28
N THR A 219 45.22 52.59 24.64
CA THR A 219 44.04 52.63 25.53
C THR A 219 42.85 53.60 25.33
N GLY A 220 41.73 53.05 24.84
CA GLY A 220 40.62 52.64 25.74
C GLY A 220 39.48 53.63 26.10
N LYS A 221 38.27 53.35 25.59
CA LYS A 221 36.95 53.75 26.16
C LYS A 221 36.00 52.52 26.09
N ARG A 222 35.03 52.23 26.98
CA ARG A 222 33.94 53.03 27.62
C ARG A 222 32.95 53.61 26.59
N ASN A 223 31.63 53.77 26.77
CA ASN A 223 30.65 53.57 27.86
C ASN A 223 29.25 53.35 27.18
N ARG A 224 28.06 53.24 27.82
CA ARG A 224 27.55 52.61 29.06
C ARG A 224 26.08 53.11 29.27
N GLU A 225 25.11 52.23 29.59
CA GLU A 225 23.73 52.58 30.07
C GLU A 225 22.85 53.40 29.05
N GLU A 226 21.55 53.76 29.21
CA GLU A 226 20.50 53.54 30.24
C GLU A 226 19.01 53.63 29.73
N VAL A 227 18.09 53.02 30.50
CA VAL A 227 16.68 53.33 30.93
C VAL A 227 15.72 54.35 30.21
N SER A 228 14.66 53.81 29.57
CA SER A 228 13.18 54.13 29.70
C SER A 228 12.45 55.40 29.16
N LEU A 229 11.09 55.26 29.04
CA LEU A 229 9.98 56.26 28.87
C LEU A 229 9.93 57.08 27.54
N GLY A 230 8.80 57.47 26.90
CA GLY A 230 7.35 57.15 27.03
C GLY A 230 6.43 58.39 27.25
N GLY A 231 5.33 58.71 26.52
CA GLY A 231 4.58 58.14 25.37
C GLY A 231 3.24 58.90 25.11
N LYS A 232 2.30 58.38 24.25
CA LYS A 232 0.99 58.96 23.73
C LYS A 232 1.13 59.64 22.34
N ARG A 233 0.14 59.83 21.42
CA ARG A 233 -1.28 59.43 21.06
C ARG A 233 -1.48 59.83 19.55
N LYS A 234 -2.52 59.58 18.72
CA LYS A 234 -3.87 58.93 18.69
C LYS A 234 -3.78 57.68 17.70
N ARG A 235 -4.73 56.97 17.05
CA ARG A 235 -6.19 56.95 16.72
C ARG A 235 -6.69 57.87 15.56
N ASP A 236 -7.67 57.57 14.69
CA ASP A 236 -8.69 56.48 14.54
C ASP A 236 -8.76 55.99 13.04
N GLU A 237 -8.95 54.69 12.72
CA GLU A 237 -10.19 53.96 12.24
C GLU A 237 -10.66 54.35 10.79
N VAL A 238 -11.15 53.48 9.88
CA VAL A 238 -12.08 52.31 9.95
C VAL A 238 -11.68 51.15 8.96
N GLU A 239 -12.39 50.01 9.08
CA GLU A 239 -12.36 48.69 8.40
C GLU A 239 -12.41 48.69 6.84
N GLY A 240 -12.14 47.59 6.11
CA GLY A 240 -11.87 46.17 6.47
C GLY A 240 -10.87 45.51 5.49
N GLU A 241 -10.79 44.20 5.22
CA GLU A 241 -11.52 42.97 5.61
C GLU A 241 -10.47 41.82 5.76
N GLY A 242 -10.82 40.57 6.13
CA GLY A 242 -9.85 39.50 6.40
C GLY A 242 -10.20 38.06 5.96
N PHE A 243 -9.56 37.60 4.87
CA PHE A 243 -9.54 36.19 4.46
C PHE A 243 -9.01 35.22 5.55
N GLN A 244 -9.91 34.44 6.16
CA GLN A 244 -9.55 33.48 7.20
C GLN A 244 -8.82 32.24 6.66
N ARG A 245 -7.61 31.99 7.16
CA ARG A 245 -6.88 30.72 6.95
C ARG A 245 -7.31 29.68 8.01
N PRO A 246 -7.67 28.43 7.64
CA PRO A 246 -8.06 27.40 8.60
C PRO A 246 -6.96 27.09 9.63
N GLY A 247 -7.21 27.42 10.89
CA GLY A 247 -6.25 27.26 11.98
C GLY A 247 -5.92 25.79 12.30
N GLY A 248 -4.64 25.44 12.27
CA GLY A 248 -4.17 24.17 12.83
C GLY A 248 -4.20 24.21 14.37
N PRO A 249 -4.56 23.11 15.05
CA PRO A 249 -4.64 23.09 16.52
C PRO A 249 -3.27 23.37 17.15
N SER A 250 -3.19 24.37 18.02
CA SER A 250 -1.94 24.81 18.65
C SER A 250 -1.55 23.87 19.80
N TRP A 251 -0.53 23.05 19.56
CA TRP A 251 0.02 22.14 20.57
C TRP A 251 0.93 22.91 21.54
N ARG A 252 0.37 23.41 22.66
CA ARG A 252 1.20 23.96 23.74
C ARG A 252 2.15 22.89 24.28
N SER A 253 3.40 23.30 24.51
CA SER A 253 4.56 22.43 24.66
C SER A 253 4.83 22.02 26.11
N GLY A 254 5.32 20.80 26.28
CA GLY A 254 5.84 20.29 27.56
C GLY A 254 7.24 19.71 27.37
N SER A 255 8.26 20.52 27.68
CA SER A 255 9.67 20.13 27.88
C SER A 255 10.35 19.24 26.81
N PHE A 256 9.86 19.23 25.56
CA PHE A 256 10.54 18.65 24.40
C PHE A 256 10.47 19.62 23.22
N PRO A 257 11.58 19.88 22.50
CA PRO A 257 11.48 20.41 21.14
C PRO A 257 10.79 19.34 20.26
N PRO A 258 9.88 19.72 19.35
CA PRO A 258 9.23 18.75 18.48
C PRO A 258 10.28 18.02 17.63
N LEU A 259 10.36 16.70 17.77
CA LEU A 259 11.25 15.89 16.95
C LEU A 259 10.85 16.04 15.47
N PRO A 260 11.77 16.42 14.57
CA PRO A 260 11.45 16.61 13.15
C PRO A 260 10.76 15.37 12.55
N PRO A 261 9.86 15.53 11.55
CA PRO A 261 9.08 14.44 10.97
C PRO A 261 9.92 13.20 10.62
N SER A 262 9.91 12.24 11.54
CA SER A 262 10.88 11.16 11.60
C SER A 262 10.73 10.19 10.43
N GLN A 263 11.59 10.33 9.42
CA GLN A 263 11.68 9.41 8.27
C GLN A 263 12.22 8.01 8.66
N CYS A 264 12.75 7.88 9.88
CA CYS A 264 13.17 6.61 10.47
C CYS A 264 11.98 5.88 11.12
N PHE A 265 11.68 4.68 10.60
CA PHE A 265 10.66 3.78 11.11
C PHE A 265 11.17 2.33 11.13
N ILE A 266 10.83 1.59 12.17
CA ILE A 266 11.17 0.16 12.32
C ILE A 266 9.91 -0.66 12.05
N ARG A 267 10.00 -1.69 11.19
CA ARG A 267 8.84 -2.41 10.61
C ARG A 267 8.66 -3.79 11.23
N THR A 268 7.43 -4.18 11.54
CA THR A 268 7.10 -5.55 11.96
C THR A 268 7.38 -6.58 10.85
N LEU A 269 7.24 -6.19 9.58
CA LEU A 269 7.71 -6.97 8.41
C LEU A 269 9.16 -7.47 8.54
N GLY A 270 10.01 -6.77 9.28
CA GLY A 270 11.40 -7.19 9.53
C GLY A 270 11.50 -8.42 10.44
N MET A 271 10.52 -8.72 11.30
CA MET A 271 10.53 -9.92 12.14
C MET A 271 10.34 -11.22 11.33
N LEU A 272 9.71 -11.12 10.16
CA LEU A 272 9.18 -12.27 9.43
C LEU A 272 10.26 -13.22 8.89
N TYR A 273 9.91 -14.50 8.85
CA TYR A 273 10.65 -15.58 8.18
C TYR A 273 12.09 -15.77 8.73
N GLY A 274 12.19 -15.79 10.07
CA GLY A 274 13.40 -16.06 10.85
C GLY A 274 13.73 -17.55 11.00
N GLY A 275 14.08 -17.97 12.22
CA GLY A 275 14.34 -19.35 12.64
C GLY A 275 15.76 -19.87 12.40
N ARG A 276 16.69 -19.08 11.83
CA ARG A 276 18.03 -19.58 11.43
C ARG A 276 19.07 -19.67 12.55
N GLY A 277 18.66 -19.55 13.81
CA GLY A 277 19.54 -19.64 14.98
C GLY A 277 20.55 -18.50 15.12
N MET A 278 21.24 -18.50 16.26
CA MET A 278 22.14 -17.40 16.68
C MET A 278 23.38 -17.22 15.79
N ARG A 279 23.74 -18.16 14.92
CA ARG A 279 24.79 -17.98 13.90
C ARG A 279 24.49 -16.80 12.95
N SER A 280 23.21 -16.52 12.72
CA SER A 280 22.74 -15.41 11.86
C SER A 280 22.58 -14.07 12.59
N PHE A 281 22.71 -14.06 13.92
CA PHE A 281 22.46 -12.89 14.76
C PHE A 281 23.54 -11.81 14.61
N LEU A 282 23.14 -10.53 14.66
CA LEU A 282 23.98 -9.38 14.33
C LEU A 282 25.30 -9.33 15.13
N LEU A 283 25.24 -9.57 16.45
CA LEU A 283 26.42 -9.52 17.33
C LEU A 283 27.37 -10.73 17.18
N ASN A 284 26.90 -11.82 16.57
CA ASN A 284 27.73 -13.00 16.26
C ASN A 284 28.41 -12.93 14.89
N ARG A 285 28.07 -11.92 14.06
CA ARG A 285 28.73 -11.73 12.76
C ARG A 285 30.18 -11.28 12.96
N LYS A 286 31.09 -11.92 12.22
CA LYS A 286 32.50 -11.52 12.12
C LYS A 286 32.64 -10.26 11.25
N ARG A 287 33.59 -9.38 11.58
CA ARG A 287 34.08 -8.31 10.69
C ARG A 287 35.11 -8.91 9.74
N LYS A 288 35.03 -8.59 8.45
CA LYS A 288 36.14 -8.82 7.51
C LYS A 288 37.03 -7.57 7.49
N GLY A 289 38.35 -7.77 7.55
CA GLY A 289 39.31 -6.70 7.24
C GLY A 289 39.36 -6.43 5.73
N ARG A 290 40.32 -5.60 5.30
CA ARG A 290 40.87 -5.71 3.95
C ARG A 290 41.97 -6.76 3.93
N ASP A 291 42.82 -6.71 4.95
CA ASP A 291 44.07 -7.47 5.06
C ASP A 291 44.05 -8.43 6.28
N GLU A 292 43.03 -8.33 7.15
CA GLU A 292 42.78 -9.23 8.28
C GLU A 292 41.68 -10.27 7.98
N GLY A 293 41.93 -11.52 8.39
CA GLY A 293 40.94 -12.60 8.42
C GLY A 293 39.70 -12.29 9.30
N PRO A 294 38.60 -13.05 9.15
CA PRO A 294 37.30 -12.67 9.70
C PRO A 294 37.24 -12.83 11.24
N ARG A 295 37.42 -11.72 11.96
CA ARG A 295 37.50 -11.64 13.43
C ARG A 295 36.18 -11.27 14.13
N ARG A 296 36.08 -11.54 15.43
CA ARG A 296 34.92 -11.16 16.27
C ARG A 296 34.86 -9.64 16.48
N LEU A 297 33.66 -9.11 16.70
CA LEU A 297 33.43 -7.68 16.99
C LEU A 297 33.95 -7.32 18.39
N GLN A 298 34.60 -6.16 18.51
CA GLN A 298 34.96 -5.51 19.78
C GLN A 298 34.16 -4.20 19.95
N GLY A 299 34.26 -3.54 21.12
CA GLY A 299 33.43 -2.36 21.42
C GLY A 299 33.56 -1.22 20.41
N ARG A 300 34.77 -0.98 19.87
CA ARG A 300 35.01 0.00 18.79
C ARG A 300 34.26 -0.36 17.50
N ASP A 301 34.22 -1.65 17.13
CA ASP A 301 33.48 -2.10 15.95
C ASP A 301 31.95 -1.95 16.16
N LEU A 302 31.47 -2.17 17.39
CA LEU A 302 30.05 -1.98 17.71
C LEU A 302 29.64 -0.50 17.72
N VAL A 303 30.46 0.39 18.30
CA VAL A 303 30.24 1.86 18.21
C VAL A 303 30.15 2.33 16.75
N ARG A 304 31.00 1.80 15.86
CA ARG A 304 30.94 2.05 14.40
C ARG A 304 29.63 1.57 13.79
N LEU A 305 29.24 0.33 14.12
CA LEU A 305 28.01 -0.28 13.63
C LEU A 305 26.73 0.43 14.10
N VAL A 306 26.70 0.99 15.31
CA VAL A 306 25.53 1.72 15.84
C VAL A 306 25.44 3.15 15.31
N PHE A 307 26.54 3.91 15.33
CA PHE A 307 26.48 5.37 15.14
C PHE A 307 27.03 5.90 13.81
N PHE A 308 27.80 5.11 13.05
CA PHE A 308 28.57 5.58 11.88
C PHE A 308 28.24 4.85 10.56
N GLU A 309 28.84 3.69 10.28
CA GLU A 309 28.73 3.01 8.98
C GLU A 309 27.65 1.91 8.92
N GLY A 310 27.06 1.53 10.06
CA GLY A 310 26.02 0.51 10.09
C GLY A 310 26.53 -0.89 9.76
N VAL A 311 25.65 -1.75 9.24
CA VAL A 311 25.97 -3.14 8.86
C VAL A 311 27.06 -3.21 7.75
N ALA A 312 27.25 -2.14 6.97
CA ALA A 312 28.31 -2.07 5.96
C ALA A 312 29.73 -2.11 6.59
N TYR A 313 29.88 -1.73 7.87
CA TYR A 313 31.16 -1.81 8.59
C TYR A 313 31.73 -3.24 8.62
N LEU A 314 30.86 -4.25 8.68
CA LEU A 314 31.23 -5.66 8.69
C LEU A 314 31.94 -6.12 7.41
N ASN A 315 31.73 -5.38 6.32
CA ASN A 315 32.26 -5.63 4.98
C ASN A 315 33.37 -4.62 4.61
N GLY A 316 34.10 -4.06 5.58
CA GLY A 316 35.24 -3.17 5.35
C GLY A 316 34.91 -1.75 4.89
N THR A 317 33.66 -1.29 5.01
CA THR A 317 33.29 0.11 4.76
C THR A 317 33.61 0.98 5.97
N GLU A 318 34.61 1.85 5.89
CA GLU A 318 34.90 2.88 6.90
C GLU A 318 34.61 4.29 6.36
N ARG A 319 34.01 5.16 7.18
CA ARG A 319 33.74 6.57 6.85
C ARG A 319 34.59 7.50 7.72
N LYS A 320 34.88 8.72 7.24
CA LYS A 320 35.52 9.75 8.06
C LYS A 320 34.59 10.15 9.22
N PRO A 321 35.13 10.45 10.42
CA PRO A 321 36.54 10.35 10.82
C PRO A 321 36.98 8.89 11.07
N LYS A 322 38.26 8.54 10.84
CA LYS A 322 38.78 7.17 11.11
C LYS A 322 39.00 6.88 12.61
N ARG A 323 39.48 7.88 13.36
CA ARG A 323 39.49 7.86 14.84
C ARG A 323 38.08 8.17 15.35
N LEU A 324 37.69 7.64 16.52
CA LEU A 324 36.40 7.99 17.15
C LEU A 324 36.52 9.35 17.85
N PRO A 325 35.53 10.26 17.75
CA PRO A 325 35.49 11.48 18.57
C PRO A 325 35.41 11.13 20.07
N ARG A 326 35.93 12.00 20.95
CA ARG A 326 36.07 11.77 22.40
C ARG A 326 34.85 11.09 23.04
N ARG A 327 33.64 11.64 22.83
CA ARG A 327 32.34 11.12 23.33
C ARG A 327 32.01 9.67 22.91
N PHE A 328 32.44 9.24 21.72
CA PHE A 328 32.27 7.88 21.23
C PHE A 328 33.44 6.96 21.59
N PHE A 329 34.61 7.52 21.87
CA PHE A 329 35.74 6.76 22.40
C PHE A 329 35.51 6.40 23.88
N THR A 330 35.04 7.33 24.70
CA THR A 330 34.72 7.11 26.13
C THR A 330 33.59 6.10 26.36
N SER A 331 32.74 5.82 25.37
CA SER A 331 31.69 4.79 25.47
C SER A 331 32.14 3.39 25.03
N VAL A 332 33.32 3.23 24.40
CA VAL A 332 33.87 1.93 23.96
C VAL A 332 33.92 0.88 25.10
N PRO A 333 34.23 1.21 26.37
CA PRO A 333 34.17 0.25 27.47
C PRO A 333 32.77 -0.36 27.67
N LEU A 334 31.71 0.44 27.62
CA LEU A 334 30.31 -0.01 27.77
C LEU A 334 29.89 -0.92 26.61
N PHE A 335 30.22 -0.56 25.36
CA PHE A 335 29.96 -1.43 24.21
C PHE A 335 30.81 -2.72 24.23
N SER A 336 32.01 -2.68 24.84
CA SER A 336 32.81 -3.89 25.08
C SER A 336 32.20 -4.76 26.18
N GLN A 337 31.66 -4.17 27.25
CA GLN A 337 30.94 -4.87 28.31
C GLN A 337 29.64 -5.50 27.80
N LEU A 338 28.88 -4.81 26.93
CA LEU A 338 27.71 -5.34 26.22
C LEU A 338 28.09 -6.59 25.41
N LEU A 339 29.19 -6.53 24.64
CA LEU A 339 29.69 -7.69 23.91
C LEU A 339 30.16 -8.84 24.81
N ARG A 340 30.78 -8.55 25.97
CA ARG A 340 31.12 -9.58 26.97
C ARG A 340 29.87 -10.23 27.57
N ARG A 341 28.87 -9.43 27.97
CA ARG A 341 27.57 -9.91 28.49
C ARG A 341 26.83 -10.74 27.43
N HIS A 342 26.80 -10.28 26.17
CA HIS A 342 26.22 -11.03 25.04
C HIS A 342 26.85 -12.42 24.88
N ARG A 343 28.18 -12.52 24.91
CA ARG A 343 28.92 -13.79 24.78
C ARG A 343 28.68 -14.75 25.96
N ARG A 344 28.34 -14.23 27.16
CA ARG A 344 28.00 -15.01 28.36
C ARG A 344 26.51 -15.31 28.52
N CYS A 345 25.63 -14.66 27.75
CA CYS A 345 24.18 -14.78 27.92
C CYS A 345 23.69 -16.18 27.52
N PRO A 346 23.01 -16.93 28.43
CA PRO A 346 22.62 -18.32 28.19
C PRO A 346 21.32 -18.42 27.37
N TYR A 347 21.27 -17.75 26.22
CA TYR A 347 20.07 -17.55 25.38
C TYR A 347 19.20 -18.80 25.22
N SER A 348 19.79 -19.97 24.96
CA SER A 348 19.05 -21.23 24.78
C SER A 348 18.37 -21.72 26.07
N LYS A 349 19.01 -21.55 27.24
CA LYS A 349 18.41 -21.92 28.54
C LYS A 349 17.23 -21.01 28.87
N ILE A 350 17.36 -19.69 28.65
CA ILE A 350 16.27 -18.72 28.81
C ILE A 350 15.11 -19.06 27.88
N LEU A 351 15.41 -19.31 26.60
CA LEU A 351 14.40 -19.63 25.58
C LEU A 351 13.65 -20.92 25.92
N GLN A 352 14.32 -21.94 26.43
CA GLN A 352 13.66 -23.19 26.82
C GLN A 352 12.83 -23.04 28.09
N ARG A 353 13.28 -22.26 29.10
CA ARG A 353 12.48 -21.99 30.30
C ARG A 353 11.23 -21.16 30.02
N VAL A 354 11.34 -20.14 29.17
CA VAL A 354 10.24 -19.17 28.94
C VAL A 354 9.32 -19.59 27.78
N CYS A 355 9.89 -20.14 26.70
CA CYS A 355 9.17 -20.61 25.52
C CYS A 355 9.56 -22.07 25.18
N PRO A 356 9.26 -23.04 26.06
CA PRO A 356 9.63 -24.44 25.84
C PRO A 356 9.08 -24.99 24.51
N VAL A 357 9.81 -25.94 23.93
CA VAL A 357 9.26 -26.84 22.91
C VAL A 357 8.66 -28.02 23.66
N VAL A 358 7.34 -28.18 23.53
CA VAL A 358 6.65 -29.45 23.82
C VAL A 358 6.77 -30.34 22.56
N GLY A 359 6.66 -31.65 22.75
CA GLY A 359 7.14 -32.66 21.81
C GLY A 359 6.39 -32.81 20.47
N GLN A 360 6.80 -33.87 19.77
CA GLN A 360 6.32 -34.30 18.46
C GLN A 360 4.80 -34.49 18.40
N GLY A 361 4.25 -34.38 17.20
CA GLY A 361 2.83 -34.59 16.93
C GLY A 361 2.53 -34.53 15.43
N ASP A 362 1.26 -34.68 15.10
CA ASP A 362 0.68 -34.49 13.76
C ASP A 362 0.58 -32.99 13.39
N MET A 363 -0.08 -32.65 12.28
CA MET A 363 -0.25 -31.25 11.90
C MET A 363 -1.23 -30.48 12.81
N ALA A 364 -2.33 -31.10 13.23
CA ALA A 364 -3.35 -30.46 14.07
C ALA A 364 -2.82 -30.13 15.47
N SER A 365 -2.04 -31.03 16.09
CA SER A 365 -1.41 -30.77 17.39
C SER A 365 -0.25 -29.77 17.34
N LEU A 366 0.51 -29.70 16.22
CA LEU A 366 1.63 -28.75 16.07
C LEU A 366 1.19 -27.32 15.67
N LEU A 367 0.07 -27.16 14.96
CA LEU A 367 -0.41 -25.85 14.49
C LEU A 367 -0.70 -24.83 15.62
N PRO A 368 -1.29 -25.22 16.78
CA PRO A 368 -1.44 -24.36 17.96
C PRO A 368 -0.15 -24.03 18.72
N GLN A 369 0.95 -24.78 18.54
CA GLN A 369 2.18 -24.68 19.33
C GLN A 369 3.07 -23.46 19.00
N HIS A 370 2.46 -22.28 18.84
CA HIS A 370 3.17 -21.00 18.76
C HIS A 370 3.35 -20.39 20.16
N SER A 371 4.53 -19.81 20.41
CA SER A 371 4.79 -19.10 21.66
C SER A 371 3.88 -17.88 21.80
N ALA A 372 3.12 -17.82 22.91
CA ALA A 372 2.29 -16.67 23.23
C ALA A 372 3.14 -15.39 23.36
N LEU A 373 2.61 -14.26 22.90
CA LEU A 373 3.33 -12.99 22.83
C LEU A 373 3.94 -12.56 24.16
N HIS A 374 3.27 -12.81 25.29
CA HIS A 374 3.79 -12.46 26.61
C HIS A 374 5.07 -13.26 26.93
N ARG A 375 5.18 -14.54 26.53
CA ARG A 375 6.38 -15.36 26.72
C ARG A 375 7.53 -14.87 25.83
N VAL A 376 7.24 -14.54 24.56
CA VAL A 376 8.23 -13.92 23.66
C VAL A 376 8.75 -12.59 24.22
N TYR A 377 7.87 -11.75 24.77
CA TYR A 377 8.28 -10.51 25.46
C TYR A 377 9.12 -10.78 26.71
N LEU A 378 8.75 -11.74 27.57
CA LEU A 378 9.52 -12.11 28.76
C LEU A 378 10.94 -12.57 28.40
N PHE A 379 11.07 -13.44 27.39
CA PHE A 379 12.36 -13.88 26.85
C PHE A 379 13.21 -12.69 26.37
N VAL A 380 12.63 -11.78 25.59
CA VAL A 380 13.32 -10.58 25.08
C VAL A 380 13.71 -9.63 26.22
N ARG A 381 12.82 -9.40 27.20
CA ARG A 381 13.04 -8.56 28.39
C ARG A 381 14.22 -9.05 29.21
N GLU A 382 14.31 -10.36 29.44
CA GLU A 382 15.40 -10.98 30.19
C GLU A 382 16.71 -10.92 29.39
N CYS A 383 16.68 -11.26 28.10
CA CYS A 383 17.84 -11.14 27.20
C CYS A 383 18.36 -9.70 27.07
N LEU A 384 17.50 -8.68 27.16
CA LEU A 384 17.92 -7.27 27.21
C LEU A 384 18.54 -6.94 28.57
N THR A 385 17.94 -7.41 29.67
CA THR A 385 18.39 -7.10 31.05
C THR A 385 19.76 -7.70 31.36
N MET A 386 20.05 -8.92 30.89
CA MET A 386 21.39 -9.50 31.06
C MET A 386 22.44 -8.86 30.15
N VAL A 387 22.09 -8.46 28.93
CA VAL A 387 23.08 -8.07 27.91
C VAL A 387 23.39 -6.57 27.88
N VAL A 388 22.40 -5.71 28.06
CA VAL A 388 22.60 -4.25 28.01
C VAL A 388 23.06 -3.75 29.39
N PRO A 389 24.26 -3.15 29.51
CA PRO A 389 24.72 -2.57 30.77
C PRO A 389 23.77 -1.47 31.29
N PRO A 390 23.49 -1.39 32.61
CA PRO A 390 22.51 -0.45 33.16
C PRO A 390 22.82 1.02 32.83
N GLU A 391 24.10 1.36 32.75
CA GLU A 391 24.65 2.68 32.46
C GLU A 391 24.24 3.19 31.08
N LEU A 392 23.98 2.30 30.10
CA LEU A 392 23.50 2.70 28.78
C LEU A 392 22.06 3.23 28.79
N TRP A 393 21.21 2.79 29.72
CA TRP A 393 19.87 3.35 29.90
C TRP A 393 19.90 4.71 30.61
N GLY A 394 20.93 4.98 31.42
CA GLY A 394 21.03 6.16 32.28
C GLY A 394 20.15 6.08 33.53
N SER A 395 18.90 5.65 33.40
CA SER A 395 17.99 5.41 34.52
C SER A 395 16.99 4.29 34.25
N ASP A 396 16.42 3.78 35.35
CA ASP A 396 15.37 2.75 35.28
C ASP A 396 14.10 3.24 34.59
N HIS A 397 13.78 4.53 34.70
CA HIS A 397 12.69 5.13 33.91
C HIS A 397 12.90 4.89 32.41
N ASN A 398 14.09 5.18 31.88
CA ASN A 398 14.42 4.93 30.47
C ASN A 398 14.37 3.44 30.13
N ARG A 399 14.90 2.56 31.01
CA ARG A 399 14.83 1.09 30.85
C ARG A 399 13.37 0.63 30.73
N PHE A 400 12.50 1.03 31.65
CA PHE A 400 11.08 0.67 31.62
C PHE A 400 10.32 1.25 30.42
N LYS A 401 10.63 2.48 29.98
CA LYS A 401 10.05 3.05 28.73
C LYS A 401 10.46 2.22 27.51
N PHE A 402 11.72 1.81 27.39
CA PHE A 402 12.17 0.98 26.28
C PHE A 402 11.52 -0.42 26.32
N MET A 403 11.45 -1.06 27.49
CA MET A 403 10.78 -2.36 27.65
C MET A 403 9.27 -2.28 27.29
N SER A 404 8.60 -1.18 27.63
CA SER A 404 7.22 -0.92 27.22
C SER A 404 7.10 -0.75 25.69
N ALA A 405 8.01 -0.01 25.05
CA ALA A 405 8.06 0.11 23.60
C ALA A 405 8.33 -1.23 22.91
N VAL A 406 9.17 -2.11 23.49
CA VAL A 406 9.39 -3.49 23.01
C VAL A 406 8.12 -4.34 23.13
N ARG A 407 7.42 -4.31 24.27
CA ARG A 407 6.13 -5.02 24.44
C ARG A 407 5.11 -4.57 23.40
N ASN A 408 5.02 -3.26 23.17
CA ASN A 408 4.12 -2.67 22.18
C ASN A 408 4.51 -3.12 20.77
N PHE A 409 5.80 -3.02 20.38
CA PHE A 409 6.31 -3.40 19.07
C PHE A 409 6.10 -4.88 18.73
N LEU A 410 6.26 -5.79 19.70
CA LEU A 410 5.94 -7.22 19.53
C LEU A 410 4.43 -7.48 19.31
N SER A 411 3.56 -6.56 19.73
CA SER A 411 2.09 -6.63 19.55
C SER A 411 1.57 -5.90 18.31
N MET A 412 2.45 -5.35 17.47
CA MET A 412 2.05 -4.62 16.27
C MET A 412 1.76 -5.59 15.11
N GLY A 413 0.76 -5.26 14.30
CA GLY A 413 0.34 -6.07 13.17
C GLY A 413 1.38 -6.15 12.05
N LYS A 414 1.27 -7.16 11.20
CA LYS A 414 2.20 -7.50 10.10
C LYS A 414 2.70 -6.34 9.24
N PHE A 415 1.88 -5.31 9.02
CA PHE A 415 2.20 -4.17 8.14
C PHE A 415 2.49 -2.85 8.88
N GLU A 416 2.48 -2.89 10.22
CA GLU A 416 2.70 -1.71 11.06
C GLU A 416 4.20 -1.39 11.22
N ARG A 417 4.48 -0.20 11.77
CA ARG A 417 5.82 0.31 12.04
C ARG A 417 5.80 1.21 13.26
N ILE A 418 6.89 1.27 14.02
CA ILE A 418 7.10 2.23 15.11
C ILE A 418 8.05 3.34 14.66
N SER A 419 7.79 4.60 15.01
CA SER A 419 8.71 5.70 14.70
C SER A 419 9.80 5.88 15.76
N LEU A 420 10.90 6.53 15.37
CA LEU A 420 11.89 7.00 16.33
C LEU A 420 11.28 8.00 17.35
N ALA A 421 10.27 8.78 16.97
CA ALA A 421 9.62 9.72 17.87
C ALA A 421 8.82 9.00 18.99
N GLU A 422 8.10 7.93 18.65
CA GLU A 422 7.43 7.06 19.64
C GLU A 422 8.43 6.40 20.59
N LEU A 423 9.58 5.93 20.06
CA LEU A 423 10.62 5.27 20.86
C LEU A 423 11.36 6.23 21.81
N MET A 424 11.47 7.51 21.44
CA MET A 424 12.05 8.57 22.27
C MET A 424 11.06 9.24 23.22
N TRP A 425 9.76 8.89 23.15
CA TRP A 425 8.71 9.59 23.89
C TRP A 425 8.89 9.49 25.41
N LYS A 426 9.06 10.65 26.06
CA LYS A 426 9.36 10.79 27.50
C LYS A 426 10.66 10.09 27.96
N MET A 427 11.63 9.85 27.07
CA MET A 427 12.98 9.42 27.47
C MET A 427 13.75 10.58 28.13
N LYS A 428 14.31 10.36 29.31
CA LYS A 428 15.14 11.33 30.01
C LYS A 428 16.57 11.29 29.46
N VAL A 429 16.84 12.10 28.43
CA VAL A 429 18.11 12.10 27.68
C VAL A 429 19.32 12.44 28.56
N ASN A 430 19.16 13.31 29.57
CA ASN A 430 20.26 13.75 30.45
C ASN A 430 20.58 12.77 31.59
N ASP A 431 19.81 11.70 31.79
CA ASP A 431 20.15 10.60 32.71
C ASP A 431 21.30 9.74 32.13
N CYS A 432 21.42 9.69 30.80
CA CYS A 432 22.42 8.90 30.10
C CYS A 432 23.81 9.57 30.18
N ASP A 433 24.51 9.35 31.29
CA ASP A 433 25.83 9.94 31.58
C ASP A 433 26.88 9.69 30.48
N TRP A 434 26.84 8.53 29.82
CA TRP A 434 27.74 8.19 28.71
C TRP A 434 27.59 9.08 27.46
N LEU A 435 26.50 9.87 27.36
CA LEU A 435 26.31 10.86 26.29
C LEU A 435 27.02 12.19 26.60
N LYS A 436 27.41 12.45 27.85
CA LYS A 436 27.93 13.75 28.31
C LYS A 436 29.41 13.92 27.93
N VAL A 437 29.81 15.16 27.68
CA VAL A 437 31.23 15.55 27.46
C VAL A 437 31.78 16.25 28.71
N SER A 438 31.00 17.18 29.27
CA SER A 438 31.08 17.57 30.67
C SER A 438 29.84 17.07 31.41
N LYS A 439 30.00 16.65 32.67
CA LYS A 439 28.88 16.35 33.58
C LYS A 439 28.27 17.62 34.19
N THR A 440 29.07 18.68 34.33
CA THR A 440 28.70 19.96 34.95
C THR A 440 28.45 21.05 33.90
N GLY A 441 27.75 22.12 34.32
CA GLY A 441 27.43 23.28 33.48
C GLY A 441 26.08 23.20 32.75
N ARG A 442 25.61 24.36 32.27
CA ARG A 442 24.34 24.50 31.54
C ARG A 442 24.42 23.75 30.21
N CYS A 443 23.41 22.95 29.85
CA CYS A 443 23.37 22.21 28.60
C CYS A 443 22.70 23.03 27.48
N PRO A 444 23.41 23.45 26.40
CA PRO A 444 22.78 24.17 25.29
C PRO A 444 21.74 23.32 24.54
N PRO A 445 20.71 23.92 23.91
CA PRO A 445 19.73 23.19 23.10
C PRO A 445 20.34 22.39 21.94
N SER A 446 21.45 22.88 21.36
CA SER A 446 22.22 22.19 20.31
C SER A 446 22.87 20.89 20.81
N GLU A 447 23.50 20.93 21.98
CA GLU A 447 24.08 19.76 22.66
C GLU A 447 22.98 18.78 23.11
N LEU A 448 21.86 19.25 23.66
CA LEU A 448 20.72 18.40 24.00
C LEU A 448 20.15 17.71 22.75
N SER A 449 20.01 18.44 21.63
CA SER A 449 19.59 17.88 20.33
C SER A 449 20.58 16.82 19.82
N TYR A 450 21.89 17.03 20.02
CA TYR A 450 22.91 16.04 19.69
C TYR A 450 22.83 14.79 20.57
N ARG A 451 22.72 14.92 21.90
CA ARG A 451 22.50 13.80 22.84
C ARG A 451 21.24 13.01 22.48
N THR A 452 20.14 13.72 22.18
CA THR A 452 18.86 13.13 21.77
C THR A 452 18.99 12.30 20.50
N ARG A 453 19.76 12.79 19.52
CA ARG A 453 20.05 12.08 18.26
C ARG A 453 20.86 10.79 18.51
N VAL A 454 21.91 10.87 19.33
CA VAL A 454 22.78 9.72 19.65
C VAL A 454 22.03 8.67 20.46
N LEU A 455 21.24 9.06 21.47
CA LEU A 455 20.37 8.13 22.20
C LEU A 455 19.35 7.48 21.25
N GLY A 456 18.74 8.26 20.36
CA GLY A 456 17.82 7.75 19.35
C GLY A 456 18.45 6.71 18.42
N GLN A 457 19.70 6.90 17.99
CA GLN A 457 20.45 5.89 17.24
C GLN A 457 20.65 4.59 18.04
N LEU A 458 21.02 4.69 19.32
CA LEU A 458 21.19 3.51 20.18
C LEU A 458 19.88 2.75 20.38
N LEU A 459 18.80 3.44 20.76
CA LEU A 459 17.49 2.80 21.01
C LEU A 459 16.91 2.18 19.74
N ALA A 460 17.02 2.86 18.59
CA ALA A 460 16.58 2.30 17.32
C ALA A 460 17.39 1.06 16.92
N TRP A 461 18.71 1.07 17.14
CA TRP A 461 19.56 -0.11 16.94
C TRP A 461 19.23 -1.25 17.93
N LEU A 462 18.93 -0.94 19.19
CA LEU A 462 18.49 -1.96 20.15
C LEU A 462 17.17 -2.61 19.72
N LEU A 463 16.27 -1.88 19.06
CA LEU A 463 14.99 -2.43 18.61
C LEU A 463 15.09 -3.19 17.26
N ASP A 464 15.75 -2.61 16.25
CA ASP A 464 15.89 -3.22 14.90
C ASP A 464 17.05 -4.24 14.82
N GLY A 465 18.22 -3.89 15.37
CA GLY A 465 19.43 -4.70 15.34
C GLY A 465 19.48 -5.80 16.40
N TYR A 466 19.11 -5.49 17.65
CA TYR A 466 19.15 -6.46 18.75
C TYR A 466 17.82 -7.21 18.93
N VAL A 467 16.71 -6.54 19.28
CA VAL A 467 15.42 -7.22 19.58
C VAL A 467 14.87 -7.96 18.37
N LEU A 468 14.68 -7.27 17.24
CA LEU A 468 14.17 -7.88 16.02
C LEU A 468 15.16 -8.91 15.45
N GLY A 469 16.47 -8.67 15.55
CA GLY A 469 17.50 -9.66 15.23
C GLY A 469 17.41 -10.94 16.08
N LEU A 470 17.13 -10.82 17.38
CA LEU A 470 17.03 -11.94 18.32
C LEU A 470 15.74 -12.74 18.09
N VAL A 471 14.61 -12.06 17.86
CA VAL A 471 13.36 -12.71 17.47
C VAL A 471 13.52 -13.49 16.17
N ARG A 472 14.16 -12.89 15.14
CA ARG A 472 14.50 -13.57 13.88
C ARG A 472 15.44 -14.76 14.05
N ALA A 473 16.31 -14.76 15.06
CA ALA A 473 17.23 -15.87 15.32
C ALA A 473 16.51 -17.07 15.95
N MET A 474 15.63 -16.81 16.93
CA MET A 474 15.02 -17.86 17.77
C MET A 474 13.65 -18.35 17.31
N PHE A 475 12.89 -17.53 16.60
CA PHE A 475 11.52 -17.84 16.18
C PHE A 475 11.35 -17.74 14.66
N TYR A 476 10.48 -18.57 14.12
CA TYR A 476 9.87 -18.33 12.81
C TYR A 476 8.57 -17.54 13.03
N VAL A 477 8.52 -16.32 12.48
CA VAL A 477 7.36 -15.42 12.62
C VAL A 477 6.59 -15.36 11.30
N THR A 478 5.28 -15.58 11.36
CA THR A 478 4.35 -15.58 10.22
C THR A 478 2.94 -15.18 10.65
N GLU A 479 2.15 -14.66 9.72
CA GLU A 479 0.69 -14.63 9.79
C GLU A 479 0.06 -16.03 9.68
N SER A 480 -1.24 -16.13 9.99
CA SER A 480 -2.12 -17.27 9.70
C SER A 480 -3.40 -16.78 9.02
N MET A 481 -3.99 -17.61 8.15
CA MET A 481 -5.10 -17.22 7.26
C MET A 481 -6.32 -16.63 8.01
N GLY A 482 -6.71 -17.21 9.16
CA GLY A 482 -7.87 -16.72 9.92
C GLY A 482 -7.60 -15.42 10.71
N GLN A 483 -6.38 -15.24 11.20
CA GLN A 483 -6.01 -14.25 12.23
C GLN A 483 -5.62 -12.86 11.67
N LYS A 484 -6.00 -12.58 10.42
CA LYS A 484 -5.77 -11.32 9.68
C LYS A 484 -4.29 -10.84 9.78
N ASN A 485 -4.01 -9.68 10.38
CA ASN A 485 -2.65 -9.12 10.50
C ASN A 485 -1.86 -9.59 11.76
N ALA A 486 -2.40 -10.49 12.57
CA ALA A 486 -1.71 -10.96 13.78
C ALA A 486 -0.48 -11.83 13.43
N LEU A 487 0.50 -11.86 14.33
CA LEU A 487 1.75 -12.60 14.17
C LEU A 487 1.83 -13.78 15.14
N ARG A 488 2.08 -14.98 14.61
CA ARG A 488 2.41 -16.19 15.38
C ARG A 488 3.92 -16.38 15.44
N PHE A 489 4.42 -16.79 16.61
CA PHE A 489 5.85 -16.95 16.90
C PHE A 489 6.17 -18.44 17.16
N TYR A 490 6.47 -19.20 16.12
CA TYR A 490 6.82 -20.62 16.27
C TYR A 490 8.30 -20.79 16.65
N ARG A 491 8.60 -21.75 17.54
CA ARG A 491 9.98 -22.24 17.74
C ARG A 491 10.44 -22.91 16.44
N TYR A 492 11.72 -22.79 16.08
CA TYR A 492 12.24 -23.35 14.82
C TYR A 492 11.97 -24.84 14.66
N GLN A 493 12.09 -25.62 15.74
CA GLN A 493 11.83 -27.07 15.76
C GLN A 493 10.40 -27.41 15.29
N VAL A 494 9.39 -26.82 15.94
CA VAL A 494 7.96 -26.98 15.60
C VAL A 494 7.70 -26.55 14.15
N TRP A 495 8.24 -25.40 13.76
CA TRP A 495 8.05 -24.88 12.40
C TRP A 495 8.69 -25.77 11.33
N ALA A 496 9.88 -26.30 11.57
CA ALA A 496 10.55 -27.22 10.64
C ALA A 496 9.72 -28.48 10.42
N LYS A 497 9.18 -29.10 11.49
CA LYS A 497 8.34 -30.29 11.37
C LYS A 497 7.01 -30.00 10.67
N LEU A 498 6.38 -28.86 10.94
CA LEU A 498 5.20 -28.39 10.19
C LEU A 498 5.51 -28.28 8.68
N GLN A 499 6.63 -27.65 8.29
CA GLN A 499 7.02 -27.54 6.88
C GLN A 499 7.30 -28.90 6.23
N GLU A 500 7.91 -29.84 6.96
CA GLU A 500 8.19 -31.21 6.51
C GLU A 500 6.89 -31.99 6.25
N LEU A 501 5.97 -32.01 7.22
CA LEU A 501 4.67 -32.68 7.10
C LEU A 501 3.84 -32.11 5.95
N ALA A 502 3.79 -30.78 5.82
CA ALA A 502 3.07 -30.11 4.73
C ALA A 502 3.68 -30.41 3.35
N PHE A 503 5.00 -30.53 3.25
CA PHE A 503 5.64 -30.90 1.99
C PHE A 503 5.44 -32.37 1.64
N ARG A 504 5.51 -33.28 2.62
CA ARG A 504 5.22 -34.72 2.42
C ARG A 504 3.81 -34.95 1.84
N GLY A 505 2.82 -34.17 2.30
CA GLY A 505 1.45 -34.22 1.79
C GLY A 505 1.26 -33.75 0.33
N HIS A 506 2.22 -33.02 -0.25
CA HIS A 506 2.24 -32.70 -1.67
C HIS A 506 2.93 -33.79 -2.51
N LEU A 507 3.98 -34.42 -1.96
CA LEU A 507 4.65 -35.57 -2.58
C LEU A 507 3.69 -36.77 -2.69
N SER A 508 2.97 -37.10 -1.62
CA SER A 508 2.01 -38.23 -1.59
C SER A 508 0.78 -38.04 -2.48
N LYS A 509 0.59 -36.85 -3.06
CA LYS A 509 -0.48 -36.53 -4.02
C LYS A 509 0.00 -36.47 -5.47
N GLY A 510 1.25 -36.83 -5.75
CA GLY A 510 1.85 -36.75 -7.09
C GLY A 510 2.05 -35.32 -7.63
N GLN A 511 1.73 -34.29 -6.85
CA GLN A 511 1.78 -32.88 -7.29
C GLN A 511 3.21 -32.41 -7.53
N MET A 512 4.18 -33.03 -6.86
CA MET A 512 5.61 -32.69 -6.90
C MET A 512 6.45 -33.96 -7.05
N SER A 513 7.39 -33.99 -7.99
CA SER A 513 8.39 -35.07 -8.17
C SER A 513 9.80 -34.58 -7.83
N GLU A 514 10.65 -35.43 -7.23
CA GLU A 514 12.05 -35.09 -6.98
C GLU A 514 12.87 -35.22 -8.29
N LEU A 515 13.71 -34.23 -8.58
CA LEU A 515 14.57 -34.25 -9.77
C LEU A 515 15.93 -34.87 -9.45
N THR A 516 16.37 -35.85 -10.25
CA THR A 516 17.69 -36.47 -10.11
C THR A 516 18.82 -35.51 -10.49
N LEU A 517 20.06 -35.77 -10.06
CA LEU A 517 21.18 -34.86 -10.36
C LEU A 517 21.43 -34.68 -11.86
N ALA A 518 21.22 -35.73 -12.66
CA ALA A 518 21.26 -35.65 -14.13
C ALA A 518 20.16 -34.74 -14.67
N GLN A 519 18.90 -34.96 -14.29
CA GLN A 519 17.76 -34.12 -14.68
C GLN A 519 17.93 -32.65 -14.26
N VAL A 520 18.53 -32.42 -13.08
CA VAL A 520 18.84 -31.08 -12.57
C VAL A 520 19.92 -30.37 -13.40
N THR A 521 20.80 -31.13 -14.04
CA THR A 521 21.92 -30.64 -14.87
C THR A 521 21.49 -30.41 -16.32
N SER A 522 20.54 -31.19 -16.84
CA SER A 522 19.92 -30.98 -18.16
C SER A 522 18.82 -29.92 -18.19
N LEU A 523 18.48 -29.29 -17.05
CA LEU A 523 17.55 -28.15 -17.03
C LEU A 523 18.08 -26.98 -17.89
N PRO A 524 17.27 -26.39 -18.78
CA PRO A 524 17.66 -25.22 -19.55
C PRO A 524 18.26 -24.09 -18.70
N LYS A 525 19.28 -23.41 -19.23
CA LYS A 525 19.93 -22.27 -18.55
C LYS A 525 18.92 -21.14 -18.25
N THR A 526 17.82 -21.06 -19.01
CA THR A 526 16.67 -20.16 -18.81
C THR A 526 15.75 -20.53 -17.65
N THR A 527 15.72 -21.78 -17.16
CA THR A 527 14.78 -22.23 -16.12
C THR A 527 14.85 -21.38 -14.86
N VAL A 528 13.68 -20.97 -14.37
CA VAL A 528 13.52 -20.11 -13.18
C VAL A 528 13.09 -20.95 -11.98
N MET A 529 13.85 -20.87 -10.90
CA MET A 529 13.56 -21.64 -9.67
C MET A 529 12.63 -20.85 -8.75
N SER A 530 11.54 -21.49 -8.31
CA SER A 530 10.65 -20.96 -7.27
C SER A 530 11.01 -21.55 -5.90
N ARG A 531 10.80 -20.79 -4.82
CA ARG A 531 10.91 -21.28 -3.44
C ARG A 531 9.55 -21.45 -2.81
N LEU A 532 9.35 -22.56 -2.10
CA LEU A 532 8.14 -22.79 -1.32
C LEU A 532 8.17 -22.04 0.03
N ARG A 533 7.03 -21.44 0.40
CA ARG A 533 6.70 -20.90 1.72
C ARG A 533 5.34 -21.44 2.13
N PHE A 534 5.18 -21.80 3.40
CA PHE A 534 3.87 -22.17 3.96
C PHE A 534 3.25 -21.05 4.81
N ILE A 535 1.90 -21.04 4.89
CA ILE A 535 1.11 -20.22 5.82
C ILE A 535 0.13 -21.13 6.60
N PRO A 536 0.08 -21.07 7.94
CA PRO A 536 -0.88 -21.82 8.75
C PRO A 536 -2.35 -21.50 8.44
N LYS A 537 -3.14 -22.56 8.18
CA LYS A 537 -4.61 -22.56 8.27
C LYS A 537 -5.04 -22.93 9.71
N THR A 538 -6.24 -23.46 9.87
CA THR A 538 -6.81 -24.09 11.08
C THR A 538 -6.34 -25.53 11.25
N ASP A 539 -6.33 -26.25 10.14
CA ASP A 539 -6.22 -27.71 9.95
C ASP A 539 -4.91 -28.11 9.24
N GLY A 540 -4.51 -27.31 8.25
CA GLY A 540 -3.34 -27.56 7.42
C GLY A 540 -2.44 -26.33 7.22
N MET A 541 -1.62 -26.36 6.17
CA MET A 541 -0.88 -25.18 5.70
C MET A 541 -1.11 -24.92 4.22
N ARG A 542 -1.20 -23.64 3.83
CA ARG A 542 -1.29 -23.23 2.42
C ARG A 542 0.11 -23.06 1.84
N PRO A 543 0.47 -23.74 0.73
CA PRO A 543 1.69 -23.44 -0.01
C PRO A 543 1.57 -22.08 -0.72
N ILE A 544 2.68 -21.35 -0.79
CA ILE A 544 2.87 -20.19 -1.66
C ILE A 544 4.28 -20.26 -2.23
N THR A 545 4.37 -20.26 -3.56
CA THR A 545 5.62 -20.19 -4.30
C THR A 545 6.14 -18.75 -4.38
N ARG A 546 7.46 -18.60 -4.54
CA ARG A 546 8.09 -17.32 -4.88
C ARG A 546 9.32 -17.55 -5.73
N VAL A 547 9.30 -17.06 -6.96
CA VAL A 547 10.45 -16.98 -7.86
C VAL A 547 11.70 -16.42 -7.12
N ILE A 548 12.81 -17.15 -7.23
CA ILE A 548 14.10 -16.81 -6.64
C ILE A 548 14.97 -16.13 -7.70
N GLY A 549 15.40 -14.90 -7.44
CA GLY A 549 16.39 -14.22 -8.28
C GLY A 549 16.19 -12.71 -8.37
N ALA A 550 17.12 -12.06 -9.07
CA ALA A 550 17.10 -10.65 -9.47
C ALA A 550 17.93 -10.37 -10.74
N ASP A 551 18.44 -11.45 -11.32
CA ASP A 551 19.14 -11.62 -12.60
C ASP A 551 18.21 -11.38 -13.81
N ALA A 552 18.78 -11.40 -15.02
CA ALA A 552 18.07 -11.05 -16.25
C ALA A 552 16.92 -12.02 -16.56
N LYS A 553 17.19 -13.33 -16.64
CA LYS A 553 16.15 -14.34 -16.93
C LYS A 553 14.99 -14.30 -15.93
N THR A 554 15.28 -14.10 -14.65
CA THR A 554 14.24 -13.97 -13.61
C THR A 554 13.34 -12.75 -13.83
N LYS A 555 13.87 -11.65 -14.37
CA LYS A 555 13.08 -10.46 -14.73
C LYS A 555 12.27 -10.66 -16.01
N MET A 556 12.84 -11.35 -17.01
CA MET A 556 12.18 -11.66 -18.28
C MET A 556 11.00 -12.61 -18.06
N PHE A 557 11.20 -13.74 -17.36
CA PHE A 557 10.11 -14.64 -16.94
C PHE A 557 9.01 -13.90 -16.17
N GLN A 558 9.39 -12.99 -15.26
CA GLN A 558 8.40 -12.17 -14.55
C GLN A 558 7.69 -11.15 -15.44
N ALA A 559 8.26 -10.73 -16.58
CA ALA A 559 7.54 -10.00 -17.62
C ALA A 559 6.55 -10.94 -18.30
N SER A 560 7.01 -12.03 -18.91
CA SER A 560 6.18 -12.97 -19.66
C SER A 560 4.99 -13.52 -18.87
N VAL A 561 5.13 -13.80 -17.56
CA VAL A 561 3.99 -14.18 -16.67
C VAL A 561 2.94 -13.08 -16.54
N ARG A 562 3.35 -11.80 -16.55
CA ARG A 562 2.42 -10.67 -16.60
C ARG A 562 1.89 -10.45 -18.01
N ASP A 563 2.68 -10.69 -19.05
CA ASP A 563 2.28 -10.47 -20.44
C ASP A 563 1.17 -11.48 -20.82
N LEU A 564 1.34 -12.75 -20.44
CA LEU A 564 0.29 -13.78 -20.42
C LEU A 564 -0.97 -13.37 -19.62
N LEU A 565 -0.81 -12.81 -18.41
CA LEU A 565 -1.96 -12.34 -17.61
C LEU A 565 -2.72 -11.21 -18.31
N ASP A 566 -2.01 -10.25 -18.89
CA ASP A 566 -2.60 -9.12 -19.58
C ASP A 566 -3.32 -9.59 -20.87
N VAL A 567 -2.71 -10.48 -21.67
CA VAL A 567 -3.28 -11.03 -22.92
C VAL A 567 -4.50 -11.91 -22.66
N LEU A 568 -4.43 -12.88 -21.73
CA LEU A 568 -5.63 -13.65 -21.31
C LEU A 568 -6.72 -12.71 -20.76
N GLY A 569 -6.32 -11.63 -20.09
CA GLY A 569 -7.21 -10.57 -19.66
C GLY A 569 -7.83 -9.75 -20.79
N VAL A 570 -7.24 -9.71 -21.99
CA VAL A 570 -7.83 -9.14 -23.21
C VAL A 570 -8.85 -10.11 -23.80
N CYS A 571 -8.47 -11.39 -24.03
CA CYS A 571 -9.36 -12.43 -24.54
C CYS A 571 -10.68 -12.50 -23.74
N VAL A 572 -10.57 -12.46 -22.41
CA VAL A 572 -11.71 -12.47 -21.46
C VAL A 572 -12.58 -11.19 -21.50
N ARG A 573 -12.07 -10.06 -22.00
CA ARG A 573 -12.91 -8.86 -22.19
C ARG A 573 -13.70 -8.93 -23.49
N SER A 574 -13.14 -9.51 -24.55
CA SER A 574 -13.84 -9.69 -25.82
C SER A 574 -14.80 -10.88 -25.80
N SER A 575 -14.45 -11.96 -25.08
CA SER A 575 -15.32 -13.12 -24.87
C SER A 575 -15.48 -13.44 -23.36
N PRO A 576 -16.43 -12.78 -22.66
CA PRO A 576 -16.65 -13.00 -21.23
C PRO A 576 -17.12 -14.41 -20.86
N SER A 577 -17.75 -15.14 -21.79
CA SER A 577 -18.23 -16.51 -21.60
C SER A 577 -17.12 -17.51 -21.30
N LEU A 578 -15.86 -17.21 -21.67
CA LEU A 578 -14.67 -18.01 -21.32
C LEU A 578 -14.49 -18.18 -19.81
N LEU A 579 -15.01 -17.26 -18.99
CA LEU A 579 -14.96 -17.36 -17.54
C LEU A 579 -16.10 -18.18 -16.92
N GLY A 580 -17.07 -18.64 -17.71
CA GLY A 580 -18.32 -19.25 -17.21
C GLY A 580 -18.99 -18.32 -16.18
N SER A 581 -19.33 -18.87 -15.02
CA SER A 581 -20.03 -18.19 -13.93
C SER A 581 -19.11 -17.44 -12.95
N THR A 582 -17.89 -17.06 -13.36
CA THR A 582 -16.92 -16.39 -12.47
C THR A 582 -17.40 -14.99 -12.03
N VAL A 583 -17.39 -14.76 -10.72
CA VAL A 583 -17.50 -13.43 -10.09
C VAL A 583 -16.18 -13.03 -9.42
N TRP A 584 -15.74 -11.79 -9.56
CA TRP A 584 -14.47 -11.31 -8.96
C TRP A 584 -14.65 -10.62 -7.61
N GLY A 585 -15.90 -10.35 -7.20
CA GLY A 585 -16.22 -9.83 -5.88
C GLY A 585 -17.63 -9.26 -5.76
N MET A 586 -17.85 -8.49 -4.69
CA MET A 586 -19.17 -8.00 -4.25
C MET A 586 -19.96 -7.22 -5.32
N THR A 587 -19.30 -6.55 -6.25
CA THR A 587 -19.96 -5.79 -7.33
C THR A 587 -20.52 -6.72 -8.41
N ASP A 588 -19.84 -7.83 -8.70
CA ASP A 588 -20.32 -8.84 -9.65
C ASP A 588 -21.44 -9.67 -9.04
N ILE A 589 -21.30 -10.05 -7.77
CA ILE A 589 -22.34 -10.73 -6.98
C ILE A 589 -23.60 -9.85 -6.89
N HIS A 590 -23.45 -8.54 -6.63
CA HIS A 590 -24.58 -7.60 -6.64
C HIS A 590 -25.26 -7.53 -8.01
N ARG A 591 -24.49 -7.50 -9.10
CA ARG A 591 -25.00 -7.51 -10.48
C ARG A 591 -25.80 -8.79 -10.79
N VAL A 592 -25.29 -9.97 -10.46
CA VAL A 592 -25.97 -11.26 -10.72
C VAL A 592 -27.23 -11.42 -9.86
N LEU A 593 -27.19 -11.03 -8.59
CA LEU A 593 -28.39 -11.05 -7.75
C LEU A 593 -29.42 -10.01 -8.21
N SER A 594 -28.99 -8.83 -8.67
CA SER A 594 -29.89 -7.77 -9.17
C SER A 594 -30.76 -8.18 -10.35
N SER A 595 -30.38 -9.17 -11.16
CA SER A 595 -31.22 -9.66 -12.26
C SER A 595 -32.28 -10.67 -11.82
N ILE A 596 -32.08 -11.43 -10.73
CA ILE A 596 -33.05 -12.44 -10.26
C ILE A 596 -33.93 -11.95 -9.10
N THR A 597 -33.41 -11.07 -8.22
CA THR A 597 -34.14 -10.62 -7.02
C THR A 597 -35.47 -9.90 -7.30
N PRO A 598 -35.64 -9.09 -8.35
CA PRO A 598 -36.93 -8.46 -8.64
C PRO A 598 -38.04 -9.49 -8.89
N ALA A 599 -37.80 -10.50 -9.73
CA ALA A 599 -38.77 -11.54 -10.04
C ALA A 599 -39.12 -12.39 -8.81
N GLN A 600 -38.13 -12.76 -7.99
CA GLN A 600 -38.33 -13.49 -6.74
C GLN A 600 -39.13 -12.69 -5.69
N LYS A 601 -39.12 -11.36 -5.75
CA LYS A 601 -39.90 -10.50 -4.84
C LYS A 601 -41.31 -10.24 -5.31
N ASP A 602 -41.52 -10.19 -6.62
CA ASP A 602 -42.82 -10.05 -7.26
C ASP A 602 -43.64 -11.34 -7.14
N LYS A 603 -43.01 -12.49 -7.44
CA LYS A 603 -43.59 -13.83 -7.28
C LYS A 603 -42.69 -14.75 -6.44
N PRO A 604 -42.79 -14.70 -5.10
CA PRO A 604 -42.00 -15.55 -4.22
C PRO A 604 -42.26 -17.04 -4.44
N GLN A 605 -41.21 -17.79 -4.71
CA GLN A 605 -41.20 -19.24 -4.89
C GLN A 605 -40.09 -19.90 -4.04
N PRO A 606 -40.15 -21.21 -3.76
CA PRO A 606 -39.04 -21.93 -3.14
C PRO A 606 -37.77 -21.82 -4.00
N LEU A 607 -36.63 -21.56 -3.37
CA LEU A 607 -35.33 -21.55 -4.03
C LEU A 607 -34.39 -22.54 -3.35
N TYR A 608 -33.74 -23.34 -4.19
CA TYR A 608 -32.77 -24.36 -3.82
C TYR A 608 -31.35 -23.83 -4.01
N PHE A 609 -30.58 -23.90 -2.94
CA PHE A 609 -29.22 -23.39 -2.84
C PHE A 609 -28.26 -24.57 -2.75
N VAL A 610 -27.23 -24.60 -3.59
CA VAL A 610 -26.11 -25.55 -3.50
C VAL A 610 -24.81 -24.78 -3.41
N LYS A 611 -24.06 -24.99 -2.33
CA LYS A 611 -22.68 -24.51 -2.20
C LYS A 611 -21.71 -25.69 -2.28
N VAL A 612 -20.64 -25.47 -3.02
CA VAL A 612 -19.53 -26.41 -3.20
C VAL A 612 -18.20 -25.66 -3.03
N ASP A 613 -17.23 -26.27 -2.35
CA ASP A 613 -15.84 -25.78 -2.20
C ASP A 613 -14.88 -26.84 -2.76
N VAL A 614 -14.02 -26.44 -3.68
CA VAL A 614 -13.10 -27.37 -4.38
C VAL A 614 -11.80 -27.52 -3.60
N SER A 615 -11.48 -28.77 -3.25
CA SER A 615 -10.34 -29.22 -2.44
C SER A 615 -8.98 -28.95 -3.09
N GLY A 616 -8.54 -27.68 -3.03
CA GLY A 616 -7.19 -27.29 -3.45
C GLY A 616 -7.06 -27.08 -4.96
N ALA A 617 -8.08 -26.49 -5.60
CA ALA A 617 -8.16 -26.23 -7.04
C ALA A 617 -6.84 -25.85 -7.75
N TYR A 618 -6.04 -24.95 -7.17
CA TYR A 618 -4.77 -24.55 -7.78
C TYR A 618 -3.72 -25.66 -7.80
N ASP A 619 -3.75 -26.60 -6.85
CA ASP A 619 -2.77 -27.68 -6.74
C ASP A 619 -3.24 -28.97 -7.46
N SER A 620 -4.50 -29.03 -7.93
CA SER A 620 -5.10 -30.23 -8.55
C SER A 620 -5.28 -30.17 -10.07
N LEU A 621 -5.34 -28.98 -10.67
CA LEU A 621 -5.53 -28.79 -12.13
C LEU A 621 -4.51 -29.57 -12.98
N PRO A 622 -4.93 -30.55 -13.80
CA PRO A 622 -4.03 -31.31 -14.66
C PRO A 622 -3.36 -30.44 -15.72
N HIS A 623 -2.06 -30.65 -15.96
CA HIS A 623 -1.30 -29.87 -16.95
C HIS A 623 -1.82 -30.07 -18.38
N ALA A 624 -2.32 -31.26 -18.72
CA ALA A 624 -2.96 -31.52 -20.01
C ALA A 624 -4.20 -30.62 -20.24
N GLN A 625 -5.13 -30.57 -19.29
CA GLN A 625 -6.34 -29.74 -19.41
C GLN A 625 -6.04 -28.24 -19.38
N LEU A 626 -4.99 -27.83 -18.66
CA LEU A 626 -4.47 -26.46 -18.70
C LEU A 626 -3.91 -26.12 -20.08
N LEU A 627 -3.18 -27.02 -20.73
CA LEU A 627 -2.66 -26.83 -22.09
C LEU A 627 -3.78 -26.79 -23.13
N GLU A 628 -4.79 -27.66 -23.01
CA GLU A 628 -5.95 -27.67 -23.90
C GLU A 628 -6.75 -26.36 -23.81
N VAL A 629 -7.30 -26.04 -22.62
CA VAL A 629 -8.23 -24.89 -22.47
C VAL A 629 -7.54 -23.56 -22.74
N ILE A 630 -6.30 -23.38 -22.28
CA ILE A 630 -5.56 -22.13 -22.52
C ILE A 630 -5.00 -22.10 -23.95
N GLY A 631 -4.72 -23.26 -24.55
CA GLY A 631 -4.39 -23.39 -25.97
C GLY A 631 -5.54 -22.93 -26.86
N GLN A 632 -6.78 -23.35 -26.58
CA GLN A 632 -8.00 -22.87 -27.26
C GLN A 632 -8.20 -21.36 -27.08
N VAL A 633 -8.03 -20.83 -25.85
CA VAL A 633 -8.18 -19.37 -25.60
C VAL A 633 -7.14 -18.54 -26.35
N LEU A 634 -5.93 -19.05 -26.53
CA LEU A 634 -4.84 -18.35 -27.21
C LEU A 634 -4.74 -18.64 -28.72
N SER A 635 -5.30 -19.75 -29.22
CA SER A 635 -5.25 -20.09 -30.65
C SER A 635 -5.98 -19.06 -31.52
N HIS A 636 -7.12 -18.56 -31.04
CA HIS A 636 -7.88 -17.47 -31.67
C HIS A 636 -7.13 -16.12 -31.76
N VAL A 637 -5.94 -15.99 -31.15
CA VAL A 637 -5.17 -14.75 -31.10
C VAL A 637 -3.67 -14.94 -31.37
N GLN A 638 -3.23 -16.05 -31.98
CA GLN A 638 -1.79 -16.33 -32.17
C GLN A 638 -1.07 -15.27 -33.03
N GLU A 639 -1.70 -14.84 -34.12
CA GLU A 639 -1.18 -13.79 -35.02
C GLU A 639 -1.58 -12.37 -34.61
N GLU A 640 -2.34 -12.22 -33.52
CA GLU A 640 -2.73 -10.92 -32.99
C GLU A 640 -1.57 -10.22 -32.27
N LEU A 641 -1.49 -8.90 -32.47
CA LEU A 641 -0.54 -8.01 -31.82
C LEU A 641 -1.19 -7.29 -30.64
N PHE A 642 -0.50 -7.27 -29.50
CA PHE A 642 -1.00 -6.67 -28.26
C PHE A 642 -0.21 -5.43 -27.86
N SER A 643 -0.92 -4.31 -27.70
CA SER A 643 -0.32 -3.09 -27.17
C SER A 643 -0.37 -3.09 -25.63
N VAL A 644 0.71 -2.65 -24.97
CA VAL A 644 0.83 -2.59 -23.52
C VAL A 644 1.18 -1.17 -23.07
N ARG A 645 0.25 -0.53 -22.37
CA ARG A 645 0.45 0.81 -21.79
C ARG A 645 0.57 0.75 -20.27
N ARG A 646 1.61 1.38 -19.73
CA ARG A 646 1.83 1.56 -18.27
C ARG A 646 1.72 3.04 -17.94
N TYR A 647 0.83 3.39 -17.02
CA TYR A 647 0.55 4.77 -16.64
C TYR A 647 0.22 4.93 -15.15
N ALA A 648 0.46 6.12 -14.61
CA ALA A 648 -0.01 6.51 -13.29
C ALA A 648 -1.28 7.35 -13.43
N LYS A 649 -2.35 6.99 -12.71
CA LYS A 649 -3.56 7.82 -12.52
C LYS A 649 -3.48 8.53 -11.18
N VAL A 650 -3.56 9.86 -11.18
CA VAL A 650 -3.63 10.73 -9.99
C VAL A 650 -5.01 11.40 -9.95
N TRP A 651 -5.67 11.42 -8.79
CA TRP A 651 -6.98 12.05 -8.62
C TRP A 651 -7.19 12.56 -7.19
N ALA A 652 -8.17 13.46 -7.01
CA ALA A 652 -8.62 13.91 -5.69
C ALA A 652 -9.76 13.04 -5.16
N ASP A 653 -9.68 12.64 -3.89
CA ASP A 653 -10.69 11.87 -3.17
C ASP A 653 -11.27 12.74 -2.04
N THR A 654 -12.59 12.90 -1.96
CA THR A 654 -13.24 13.88 -1.06
C THR A 654 -12.95 13.68 0.43
N HIS A 655 -12.63 12.47 0.86
CA HIS A 655 -12.38 12.16 2.28
C HIS A 655 -10.94 11.66 2.56
N GLU A 656 -10.26 11.12 1.55
CA GLU A 656 -8.87 10.66 1.70
C GLU A 656 -7.82 11.64 1.14
N GLY A 657 -8.19 12.61 0.31
CA GLY A 657 -7.31 13.57 -0.35
C GLY A 657 -6.71 13.05 -1.66
N LEU A 658 -5.55 13.59 -2.07
CA LEU A 658 -4.87 13.16 -3.29
C LEU A 658 -4.45 11.68 -3.23
N LYS A 659 -4.82 10.93 -4.26
CA LYS A 659 -4.47 9.52 -4.46
C LYS A 659 -3.68 9.32 -5.75
N LYS A 660 -2.92 8.21 -5.80
CA LYS A 660 -2.30 7.70 -7.02
C LYS A 660 -2.44 6.18 -7.14
N LYS A 661 -2.65 5.69 -8.36
CA LYS A 661 -2.62 4.27 -8.74
C LYS A 661 -1.71 4.12 -9.95
N PHE A 662 -0.80 3.15 -9.92
CA PHE A 662 -0.10 2.70 -11.12
C PHE A 662 -0.94 1.62 -11.79
N VAL A 663 -1.11 1.73 -13.11
CA VAL A 663 -1.90 0.84 -13.94
C VAL A 663 -1.00 0.29 -15.04
N ARG A 664 -1.13 -1.01 -15.30
CA ARG A 664 -0.79 -1.61 -16.58
C ARG A 664 -2.11 -2.02 -17.21
N GLN A 665 -2.21 -1.78 -18.51
CA GLN A 665 -3.33 -2.16 -19.35
C GLN A 665 -2.73 -2.69 -20.66
N ALA A 666 -3.26 -3.81 -21.14
CA ALA A 666 -3.05 -4.25 -22.51
C ALA A 666 -4.40 -4.31 -23.21
N ASP A 667 -4.40 -4.03 -24.51
CA ASP A 667 -5.53 -4.11 -25.43
C ASP A 667 -4.98 -4.61 -26.78
N PHE A 668 -5.86 -5.07 -27.69
CA PHE A 668 -5.46 -5.37 -29.07
C PHE A 668 -4.81 -4.14 -29.74
N MET A 669 -3.97 -4.37 -30.74
CA MET A 669 -3.44 -3.28 -31.56
C MET A 669 -4.51 -2.81 -32.55
N GLU A 670 -5.09 -1.64 -32.29
CA GLU A 670 -5.95 -0.95 -33.26
C GLU A 670 -5.08 -0.21 -34.30
N ASP A 671 -5.41 -0.34 -35.60
CA ASP A 671 -4.72 0.37 -36.69
C ASP A 671 -4.83 1.91 -36.62
N THR A 672 -5.71 2.42 -35.75
CA THR A 672 -6.01 3.85 -35.70
C THR A 672 -4.98 4.61 -34.85
N VAL A 673 -4.08 5.35 -35.52
CA VAL A 673 -3.08 6.29 -34.93
C VAL A 673 -3.66 7.22 -33.84
N ALA A 674 -4.99 7.44 -33.88
CA ALA A 674 -5.76 8.15 -32.88
C ALA A 674 -5.70 7.53 -31.47
N SER A 675 -5.76 6.20 -31.31
CA SER A 675 -5.73 5.53 -29.99
C SER A 675 -4.32 5.19 -29.51
N THR A 676 -3.35 5.09 -30.43
CA THR A 676 -1.91 4.90 -30.11
C THR A 676 -1.38 6.04 -29.23
N ASN A 677 -1.78 7.29 -29.49
CA ASN A 677 -1.32 8.46 -28.73
C ASN A 677 -2.07 8.67 -27.41
N MET A 678 -1.37 9.24 -26.42
CA MET A 678 -1.88 9.43 -25.05
C MET A 678 -3.16 10.28 -24.98
N LYS A 679 -3.40 11.23 -25.90
CA LYS A 679 -4.61 12.06 -25.90
C LYS A 679 -5.84 11.23 -26.27
N GLY A 680 -5.78 10.43 -27.33
CA GLY A 680 -6.88 9.55 -27.71
C GLY A 680 -7.13 8.43 -26.69
N PHE A 681 -6.07 7.87 -26.10
CA PHE A 681 -6.18 6.91 -24.99
C PHE A 681 -6.92 7.49 -23.76
N VAL A 682 -6.73 8.78 -23.43
CA VAL A 682 -7.50 9.43 -22.35
C VAL A 682 -8.93 9.81 -22.79
N MET A 683 -9.19 9.95 -24.10
CA MET A 683 -10.56 10.10 -24.62
C MET A 683 -11.35 8.78 -24.53
N SER A 684 -10.78 7.64 -24.93
CA SER A 684 -11.47 6.34 -24.85
C SER A 684 -11.76 5.95 -23.40
N LEU A 685 -10.78 6.06 -22.51
CA LEU A 685 -10.97 5.81 -21.07
C LEU A 685 -12.02 6.75 -20.40
N GLN A 686 -12.31 7.92 -20.97
CA GLN A 686 -13.41 8.80 -20.53
C GLN A 686 -14.76 8.41 -21.15
N ARG A 687 -14.78 8.00 -22.43
CA ARG A 687 -15.98 7.46 -23.09
C ARG A 687 -16.49 6.20 -22.40
N GLU A 688 -15.58 5.36 -21.94
CA GLU A 688 -15.84 4.09 -21.23
C GLU A 688 -16.09 4.26 -19.72
N GLY A 689 -16.10 5.49 -19.18
CA GLY A 689 -16.30 5.78 -17.76
C GLY A 689 -15.17 5.32 -16.82
N LYS A 690 -14.09 4.73 -17.34
CA LYS A 690 -12.94 4.22 -16.56
C LYS A 690 -12.12 5.33 -15.89
N VAL A 691 -12.17 6.55 -16.44
CA VAL A 691 -11.42 7.73 -15.98
C VAL A 691 -12.28 8.97 -16.04
N HIS A 692 -12.32 9.73 -14.94
CA HIS A 692 -12.77 11.12 -14.85
C HIS A 692 -11.95 11.83 -13.75
N ASP A 693 -11.93 13.17 -13.74
CA ASP A 693 -11.32 14.01 -12.70
C ASP A 693 -9.86 13.65 -12.35
N ALA A 694 -9.08 13.26 -13.35
CA ALA A 694 -7.77 12.63 -13.14
C ALA A 694 -6.67 13.16 -14.06
N ILE A 695 -5.45 13.15 -13.53
CA ILE A 695 -4.21 13.40 -14.27
C ILE A 695 -3.52 12.08 -14.53
N LEU A 696 -3.18 11.80 -15.78
CA LEU A 696 -2.46 10.61 -16.20
C LEU A 696 -0.99 10.94 -16.52
N VAL A 697 -0.09 10.01 -16.23
CA VAL A 697 1.33 10.11 -16.60
C VAL A 697 1.76 8.81 -17.21
N GLU A 698 2.17 8.83 -18.48
CA GLU A 698 2.69 7.65 -19.16
C GLU A 698 4.05 7.26 -18.60
N GLN A 699 4.33 5.95 -18.55
CA GLN A 699 5.56 5.39 -17.96
C GLN A 699 6.27 4.41 -18.89
N HIS A 700 5.52 3.71 -19.74
CA HIS A 700 6.03 2.82 -20.80
C HIS A 700 4.87 2.47 -21.75
N PHE A 701 5.19 2.33 -23.04
CA PHE A 701 4.33 1.79 -24.09
C PHE A 701 5.19 0.81 -24.91
N SER A 702 4.58 -0.24 -25.43
CA SER A 702 5.21 -1.33 -26.19
C SER A 702 4.12 -2.05 -26.99
N THR A 703 4.47 -2.57 -28.16
CA THR A 703 3.59 -3.29 -29.10
C THR A 703 4.14 -4.69 -29.44
N ASP A 704 5.15 -5.12 -28.70
CA ASP A 704 6.11 -6.15 -29.10
C ASP A 704 5.71 -7.54 -28.57
N ILE A 705 4.40 -7.80 -28.52
CA ILE A 705 3.80 -8.99 -27.89
C ILE A 705 2.83 -9.62 -28.89
N HIS A 706 3.24 -10.75 -29.46
CA HIS A 706 2.39 -11.61 -30.29
C HIS A 706 1.71 -12.67 -29.43
N GLY A 707 0.50 -13.13 -29.80
CA GLY A 707 -0.16 -14.22 -29.08
C GLY A 707 0.61 -15.55 -29.12
N LYS A 708 1.30 -15.86 -30.22
CA LYS A 708 2.15 -17.06 -30.35
C LYS A 708 3.29 -17.12 -29.31
N ASP A 709 4.01 -16.02 -29.09
CA ASP A 709 5.07 -15.92 -28.08
C ASP A 709 4.54 -16.19 -26.67
N VAL A 710 3.31 -15.75 -26.40
CA VAL A 710 2.61 -15.91 -25.12
C VAL A 710 2.16 -17.37 -24.91
N LEU A 711 1.73 -18.06 -25.96
CA LEU A 711 1.36 -19.48 -25.93
C LEU A 711 2.58 -20.40 -25.79
N GLU A 712 3.68 -20.12 -26.49
CA GLU A 712 4.95 -20.83 -26.31
C GLU A 712 5.46 -20.65 -24.87
N PHE A 713 5.45 -19.41 -24.37
CA PHE A 713 5.84 -19.11 -23.00
C PHE A 713 4.96 -19.83 -21.97
N PHE A 714 3.64 -19.91 -22.16
CA PHE A 714 2.73 -20.64 -21.28
C PHE A 714 3.08 -22.13 -21.22
N THR A 715 3.31 -22.74 -22.38
CA THR A 715 3.70 -24.16 -22.53
C THR A 715 5.04 -24.45 -21.87
N GLN A 716 6.02 -23.54 -22.03
CA GLN A 716 7.31 -23.60 -21.35
C GLN A 716 7.17 -23.39 -19.83
N MET A 717 6.26 -22.52 -19.37
CA MET A 717 6.06 -22.21 -17.96
C MET A 717 5.55 -23.41 -17.16
N LEU A 718 4.61 -24.19 -17.70
CA LEU A 718 4.08 -25.39 -17.04
C LEU A 718 5.17 -26.48 -16.97
N SER A 719 5.75 -26.84 -18.11
CA SER A 719 6.74 -27.92 -18.23
C SER A 719 8.06 -27.68 -17.45
N SER A 720 8.47 -26.41 -17.28
CA SER A 720 9.71 -26.03 -16.60
C SER A 720 9.55 -25.57 -15.13
N CYS A 721 8.38 -25.75 -14.51
CA CYS A 721 8.11 -25.25 -13.16
C CYS A 721 8.88 -26.01 -12.06
N VAL A 722 10.07 -25.51 -11.70
CA VAL A 722 10.96 -26.10 -10.68
C VAL A 722 10.88 -25.37 -9.34
N VAL A 723 10.61 -26.12 -8.27
CA VAL A 723 10.51 -25.63 -6.89
C VAL A 723 11.67 -26.15 -6.03
N GLN A 724 12.27 -25.25 -5.25
CA GLN A 724 13.33 -25.56 -4.28
C GLN A 724 12.76 -25.65 -2.86
N PHE A 725 12.93 -26.82 -2.25
CA PHE A 725 12.63 -27.10 -0.84
C PHE A 725 13.70 -28.05 -0.27
N GLY A 726 14.86 -27.49 0.09
CA GLY A 726 16.07 -28.27 0.34
C GLY A 726 16.66 -28.76 -0.99
N LYS A 727 16.10 -29.86 -1.52
CA LYS A 727 16.35 -30.36 -2.88
C LYS A 727 15.56 -29.56 -3.93
N LYS A 728 15.63 -29.98 -5.20
CA LYS A 728 14.84 -29.45 -6.34
C LYS A 728 13.76 -30.45 -6.73
N PHE A 729 12.57 -29.95 -7.03
CA PHE A 729 11.40 -30.73 -7.41
C PHE A 729 10.73 -30.10 -8.64
N ARG A 730 10.14 -30.91 -9.53
CA ARG A 730 9.26 -30.43 -10.60
C ARG A 730 7.81 -30.44 -10.09
N GLN A 731 7.05 -29.39 -10.40
CA GLN A 731 5.60 -29.41 -10.22
C GLN A 731 4.98 -30.21 -11.38
N CYS A 732 4.25 -31.28 -11.07
CA CYS A 732 3.67 -32.22 -12.03
C CYS A 732 2.14 -32.09 -12.17
N SER A 733 1.49 -31.41 -11.24
CA SER A 733 0.08 -31.02 -11.35
C SER A 733 -0.13 -29.66 -10.68
N GLY A 734 -1.17 -28.95 -11.11
CA GLY A 734 -1.53 -27.63 -10.62
C GLY A 734 -0.63 -26.49 -11.09
N ILE A 735 -0.94 -25.30 -10.60
CA ILE A 735 -0.35 -24.01 -10.96
C ILE A 735 0.25 -23.33 -9.72
N PRO A 736 1.36 -22.57 -9.87
CA PRO A 736 2.14 -22.09 -8.73
C PRO A 736 1.41 -21.03 -7.90
N GLN A 737 0.82 -21.43 -6.75
CA GLN A 737 0.13 -20.53 -5.83
C GLN A 737 0.99 -19.30 -5.50
N GLY A 738 0.46 -18.10 -5.72
CA GLY A 738 1.20 -16.83 -5.54
C GLY A 738 1.81 -16.24 -6.81
N SER A 739 1.74 -16.94 -7.96
CA SER A 739 1.84 -16.30 -9.26
C SER A 739 0.63 -15.38 -9.51
N VAL A 740 0.81 -14.33 -10.32
CA VAL A 740 -0.26 -13.35 -10.61
C VAL A 740 -1.32 -13.87 -11.57
N VAL A 741 -0.97 -14.87 -12.39
CA VAL A 741 -1.86 -15.42 -13.43
C VAL A 741 -2.72 -16.60 -12.95
N SER A 742 -2.35 -17.26 -11.85
CA SER A 742 -2.98 -18.53 -11.44
C SER A 742 -4.49 -18.45 -11.19
N SER A 743 -4.98 -17.34 -10.64
CA SER A 743 -6.43 -17.17 -10.45
C SER A 743 -7.20 -17.11 -11.77
N LEU A 744 -6.60 -16.52 -12.81
CA LEU A 744 -7.24 -16.43 -14.13
C LEU A 744 -7.21 -17.79 -14.84
N LEU A 745 -6.09 -18.51 -14.80
CA LEU A 745 -5.99 -19.88 -15.35
C LEU A 745 -7.03 -20.81 -14.71
N CYS A 746 -7.17 -20.77 -13.37
CA CYS A 746 -8.16 -21.57 -12.66
C CYS A 746 -9.59 -21.21 -13.06
N CYS A 747 -9.91 -19.91 -13.20
CA CYS A 747 -11.24 -19.47 -13.61
C CYS A 747 -11.58 -19.77 -15.07
N LEU A 748 -10.58 -19.86 -15.96
CA LEU A 748 -10.74 -20.29 -17.35
C LEU A 748 -10.99 -21.80 -17.43
N CYS A 749 -10.18 -22.63 -16.76
CA CYS A 749 -10.41 -24.07 -16.74
C CYS A 749 -11.75 -24.46 -16.12
N TYR A 750 -12.17 -23.82 -15.01
CA TYR A 750 -13.50 -24.07 -14.44
C TYR A 750 -14.63 -23.36 -15.20
N GLY A 751 -14.35 -22.31 -15.97
CA GLY A 751 -15.32 -21.72 -16.91
C GLY A 751 -15.63 -22.67 -18.08
N HIS A 752 -14.60 -23.27 -18.67
CA HIS A 752 -14.74 -24.32 -19.69
C HIS A 752 -15.50 -25.54 -19.14
N MET A 753 -15.15 -26.00 -17.92
CA MET A 753 -15.86 -27.09 -17.24
C MET A 753 -17.34 -26.77 -16.99
N GLU A 754 -17.67 -25.55 -16.56
CA GLU A 754 -19.06 -25.11 -16.35
C GLU A 754 -19.84 -25.05 -17.65
N ASN A 755 -19.26 -24.47 -18.71
CA ASN A 755 -19.93 -24.33 -20.00
C ASN A 755 -20.22 -25.71 -20.63
N PHE A 756 -19.36 -26.71 -20.39
CA PHE A 756 -19.55 -28.08 -20.86
C PHE A 756 -20.57 -28.88 -20.03
N LEU A 757 -20.45 -28.87 -18.69
CA LEU A 757 -21.30 -29.69 -17.80
C LEU A 757 -22.67 -29.05 -17.51
N PHE A 758 -22.76 -27.72 -17.53
CA PHE A 758 -23.88 -26.95 -16.97
C PHE A 758 -24.41 -25.83 -17.90
N PRO A 759 -24.50 -26.01 -19.25
CA PRO A 759 -24.82 -24.93 -20.20
C PRO A 759 -26.16 -24.22 -19.92
N ASN A 760 -27.15 -24.95 -19.40
CA ASN A 760 -28.51 -24.44 -19.16
C ASN A 760 -28.76 -24.02 -17.68
N VAL A 761 -27.73 -23.97 -16.83
CA VAL A 761 -27.89 -23.86 -15.36
C VAL A 761 -28.50 -22.56 -14.86
N SER A 762 -28.38 -21.45 -15.62
CA SER A 762 -28.99 -20.16 -15.28
C SER A 762 -30.29 -19.88 -16.05
N GLN A 763 -30.90 -20.90 -16.66
CA GLN A 763 -32.24 -20.79 -17.25
C GLN A 763 -33.34 -20.86 -16.18
N ARG A 764 -34.58 -20.54 -16.56
CA ARG A 764 -35.79 -20.62 -15.69
C ARG A 764 -35.70 -19.85 -14.36
N GLY A 765 -34.85 -18.83 -14.29
CA GLY A 765 -34.70 -17.97 -13.10
C GLY A 765 -33.64 -18.43 -12.09
N GLY A 766 -32.88 -19.49 -12.39
CA GLY A 766 -31.68 -19.83 -11.62
C GLY A 766 -30.48 -18.93 -11.92
N CYS A 767 -29.47 -18.96 -11.06
CA CYS A 767 -28.14 -18.43 -11.35
C CYS A 767 -27.04 -19.27 -10.70
N LEU A 768 -25.93 -19.44 -11.44
CA LEU A 768 -24.68 -19.97 -10.91
C LEU A 768 -23.69 -18.81 -10.67
N MET A 769 -22.91 -18.88 -9.60
CA MET A 769 -21.81 -17.96 -9.30
C MET A 769 -20.61 -18.73 -8.75
N ARG A 770 -19.41 -18.38 -9.20
CA ARG A 770 -18.15 -18.96 -8.71
C ARG A 770 -17.11 -17.88 -8.35
N LEU A 771 -16.63 -17.90 -7.12
CA LEU A 771 -15.48 -17.11 -6.68
C LEU A 771 -14.26 -18.03 -6.60
N VAL A 772 -13.62 -18.26 -7.74
CA VAL A 772 -12.46 -19.16 -7.90
C VAL A 772 -12.78 -20.63 -7.55
N ASP A 773 -12.66 -21.02 -6.28
CA ASP A 773 -12.85 -22.37 -5.73
C ASP A 773 -14.14 -22.54 -4.89
N ASP A 774 -14.82 -21.44 -4.55
CA ASP A 774 -16.17 -21.42 -3.95
C ASP A 774 -17.26 -21.30 -5.06
N PHE A 775 -18.11 -22.31 -5.23
CA PHE A 775 -19.31 -22.30 -6.09
C PHE A 775 -20.59 -22.05 -5.29
N LEU A 776 -21.58 -21.39 -5.90
CA LEU A 776 -22.96 -21.24 -5.42
C LEU A 776 -23.96 -21.30 -6.58
N LEU A 777 -24.81 -22.31 -6.59
CA LEU A 777 -26.03 -22.36 -7.40
C LEU A 777 -27.23 -21.90 -6.57
N ILE A 778 -28.10 -21.09 -7.18
CA ILE A 778 -29.44 -20.74 -6.69
C ILE A 778 -30.43 -21.07 -7.82
N THR A 779 -31.46 -21.88 -7.57
CA THR A 779 -32.44 -22.24 -8.61
C THR A 779 -33.81 -22.62 -8.02
N PRO A 780 -34.93 -22.32 -8.69
CA PRO A 780 -36.23 -22.87 -8.32
C PRO A 780 -36.41 -24.36 -8.70
N ASP A 781 -35.51 -24.94 -9.50
CA ASP A 781 -35.59 -26.32 -9.97
C ASP A 781 -34.80 -27.28 -9.05
N LEU A 782 -35.52 -28.11 -8.29
CA LEU A 782 -34.93 -29.09 -7.38
C LEU A 782 -34.11 -30.17 -8.10
N SER A 783 -34.54 -30.59 -9.30
CA SER A 783 -33.86 -31.60 -10.10
C SER A 783 -32.53 -31.06 -10.62
N GLN A 784 -32.51 -29.81 -11.07
CA GLN A 784 -31.28 -29.10 -11.45
C GLN A 784 -30.32 -28.96 -10.25
N ALA A 785 -30.83 -28.61 -9.06
CA ALA A 785 -30.01 -28.49 -7.84
C ALA A 785 -29.41 -29.84 -7.40
N GLN A 786 -30.20 -30.92 -7.42
CA GLN A 786 -29.75 -32.28 -7.11
C GLN A 786 -28.73 -32.79 -8.14
N THR A 787 -28.97 -32.54 -9.43
CA THR A 787 -28.06 -32.94 -10.53
C THR A 787 -26.70 -32.22 -10.41
N PHE A 788 -26.72 -30.89 -10.25
CA PHE A 788 -25.50 -30.09 -10.07
C PHE A 788 -24.67 -30.57 -8.86
N LEU A 789 -25.33 -30.86 -7.73
CA LEU A 789 -24.65 -31.43 -6.56
C LEU A 789 -24.06 -32.80 -6.86
N LYS A 790 -24.83 -33.72 -7.45
CA LYS A 790 -24.39 -35.11 -7.73
C LYS A 790 -23.19 -35.13 -8.67
N THR A 791 -23.21 -34.35 -9.75
CA THR A 791 -22.10 -34.22 -10.71
C THR A 791 -20.83 -33.68 -10.03
N LEU A 792 -20.93 -32.67 -9.17
CA LEU A 792 -19.75 -32.15 -8.46
C LEU A 792 -19.28 -33.06 -7.31
N MET A 793 -20.17 -33.80 -6.65
CA MET A 793 -19.82 -34.74 -5.58
C MET A 793 -19.11 -35.99 -6.10
N ALA A 794 -19.47 -36.48 -7.30
CA ALA A 794 -18.69 -37.49 -8.02
C ALA A 794 -17.28 -36.99 -8.43
N GLY A 795 -17.12 -35.67 -8.55
CA GLY A 795 -15.90 -35.01 -8.99
C GLY A 795 -15.76 -35.00 -10.51
N VAL A 796 -14.84 -34.16 -11.00
CA VAL A 796 -14.53 -34.04 -12.44
C VAL A 796 -13.02 -34.21 -12.63
N PRO A 797 -12.52 -35.47 -12.76
CA PRO A 797 -11.08 -35.76 -12.77
C PRO A 797 -10.29 -35.04 -13.86
N GLN A 798 -10.89 -34.88 -15.04
CA GLN A 798 -10.33 -34.14 -16.18
C GLN A 798 -9.85 -32.72 -15.81
N TYR A 799 -10.59 -32.03 -14.93
CA TYR A 799 -10.26 -30.67 -14.48
C TYR A 799 -9.61 -30.65 -13.09
N GLY A 800 -9.32 -31.81 -12.50
CA GLY A 800 -8.87 -31.93 -11.11
C GLY A 800 -9.88 -31.36 -10.10
N CYS A 801 -11.16 -31.33 -10.46
CA CYS A 801 -12.22 -30.81 -9.59
C CYS A 801 -12.63 -31.90 -8.60
N VAL A 802 -12.25 -31.75 -7.35
CA VAL A 802 -12.60 -32.65 -6.24
C VAL A 802 -13.17 -31.81 -5.12
N VAL A 803 -14.39 -32.09 -4.68
CA VAL A 803 -15.10 -31.29 -3.67
C VAL A 803 -14.60 -31.60 -2.25
N ASN A 804 -14.83 -30.69 -1.31
CA ASN A 804 -14.72 -30.95 0.12
C ASN A 804 -16.13 -31.17 0.72
N PRO A 805 -16.55 -32.42 1.02
CA PRO A 805 -17.88 -32.71 1.56
C PRO A 805 -18.23 -31.89 2.80
N GLN A 806 -17.27 -31.72 3.73
CA GLN A 806 -17.44 -30.99 5.00
C GLN A 806 -17.72 -29.49 4.85
N LYS A 807 -17.66 -28.96 3.62
CA LYS A 807 -17.97 -27.56 3.28
C LYS A 807 -19.16 -27.41 2.33
N VAL A 808 -19.68 -28.51 1.78
CA VAL A 808 -20.90 -28.50 0.98
C VAL A 808 -22.06 -28.09 1.88
N ALA A 809 -22.93 -27.24 1.36
CA ALA A 809 -24.18 -26.90 2.04
C ALA A 809 -25.35 -26.89 1.05
N VAL A 810 -26.51 -27.35 1.52
CA VAL A 810 -27.79 -27.34 0.78
C VAL A 810 -28.93 -26.94 1.71
N ASN A 811 -30.04 -26.45 1.16
CA ASN A 811 -31.26 -26.14 1.91
C ASN A 811 -32.45 -27.06 1.58
N PHE A 812 -32.20 -28.22 0.97
CA PHE A 812 -33.23 -29.19 0.55
C PHE A 812 -32.85 -30.62 0.93
N PRO A 813 -33.83 -31.51 1.17
CA PRO A 813 -33.56 -32.91 1.46
C PRO A 813 -32.89 -33.58 0.26
N LEU A 814 -31.83 -34.34 0.55
CA LEU A 814 -31.18 -35.20 -0.41
C LEU A 814 -31.92 -36.54 -0.41
N ARG A 815 -32.57 -36.85 -1.53
CA ARG A 815 -33.12 -38.19 -1.79
C ARG A 815 -32.01 -39.06 -2.34
N GLU A 816 -31.68 -40.13 -1.64
CA GLU A 816 -31.10 -41.32 -2.24
C GLU A 816 -32.12 -42.46 -2.07
N GLY A 817 -31.97 -43.53 -2.85
CA GLY A 817 -32.88 -44.68 -2.83
C GLY A 817 -32.67 -45.57 -1.61
N ASP A 818 -33.67 -46.39 -1.34
CA ASP A 818 -33.75 -47.39 -0.26
C ASP A 818 -33.73 -46.84 1.18
N GLU A 819 -34.25 -47.65 2.11
CA GLU A 819 -34.84 -47.19 3.37
C GLU A 819 -33.80 -46.95 4.48
N GLY A 820 -33.00 -45.88 4.34
CA GLY A 820 -31.90 -45.58 5.26
C GLY A 820 -31.57 -44.09 5.41
N GLY A 821 -32.59 -43.23 5.53
CA GLY A 821 -32.49 -41.77 5.38
C GLY A 821 -31.44 -41.05 6.25
N SER A 822 -30.25 -40.83 5.67
CA SER A 822 -29.20 -39.95 6.18
C SER A 822 -28.56 -39.17 5.02
N CYS A 823 -28.08 -37.96 5.26
CA CYS A 823 -27.36 -37.20 4.23
C CYS A 823 -25.96 -37.79 3.97
N PRO A 824 -25.44 -37.72 2.73
CA PRO A 824 -24.07 -38.12 2.40
C PRO A 824 -23.05 -37.51 3.37
N ALA A 825 -22.16 -38.36 3.90
CA ALA A 825 -21.39 -38.07 5.10
C ALA A 825 -20.57 -36.77 5.01
N GLY A 826 -20.95 -35.78 5.81
CA GLY A 826 -20.30 -34.47 5.91
C GLY A 826 -21.01 -33.32 5.20
N VAL A 827 -22.00 -33.58 4.33
CA VAL A 827 -22.79 -32.52 3.68
C VAL A 827 -23.67 -31.80 4.71
N ARG A 828 -23.62 -30.46 4.74
CA ARG A 828 -24.40 -29.66 5.68
C ARG A 828 -25.79 -29.31 5.12
N LEU A 829 -26.80 -30.04 5.54
CA LEU A 829 -28.19 -29.62 5.37
C LEU A 829 -28.49 -28.38 6.24
N LEU A 830 -29.24 -27.44 5.66
CA LEU A 830 -29.79 -26.24 6.28
C LEU A 830 -31.32 -26.21 6.09
N PRO A 831 -32.08 -25.46 6.91
CA PRO A 831 -33.50 -25.25 6.67
C PRO A 831 -33.78 -24.58 5.32
N LEU A 832 -34.89 -24.94 4.66
CA LEU A 832 -35.31 -24.38 3.38
C LEU A 832 -35.30 -22.84 3.37
N HIS A 833 -35.81 -22.24 4.46
CA HIS A 833 -35.78 -20.81 4.71
C HIS A 833 -34.71 -20.49 5.76
N CYS A 834 -33.56 -19.97 5.33
CA CYS A 834 -32.41 -19.70 6.20
C CYS A 834 -31.54 -18.53 5.70
N LEU A 835 -30.51 -18.20 6.48
CA LEU A 835 -29.41 -17.32 6.07
C LEU A 835 -28.23 -18.17 5.57
N PHE A 836 -28.15 -18.36 4.26
CA PHE A 836 -27.25 -19.30 3.60
C PHE A 836 -25.82 -18.73 3.42
N PRO A 837 -24.75 -19.41 3.89
CA PRO A 837 -23.41 -18.82 4.03
C PRO A 837 -22.42 -19.10 2.86
N TRP A 838 -22.12 -18.09 2.06
CA TRP A 838 -21.19 -18.17 0.92
C TRP A 838 -20.23 -16.98 0.83
N CYS A 839 -18.94 -17.21 0.59
CA CYS A 839 -17.89 -16.18 0.39
C CYS A 839 -17.82 -15.02 1.42
N GLY A 840 -18.29 -15.22 2.66
CA GLY A 840 -18.38 -14.17 3.68
C GLY A 840 -19.63 -13.27 3.58
N LEU A 841 -20.65 -13.76 2.89
CA LEU A 841 -22.01 -13.23 2.81
C LEU A 841 -22.98 -14.24 3.44
N LEU A 842 -24.16 -13.75 3.84
CA LEU A 842 -25.32 -14.53 4.22
C LEU A 842 -26.49 -14.10 3.33
N LEU A 843 -27.08 -15.04 2.58
CA LEU A 843 -28.20 -14.76 1.68
C LEU A 843 -29.49 -15.32 2.29
N ASN A 844 -30.56 -14.53 2.35
CA ASN A 844 -31.88 -15.05 2.72
C ASN A 844 -32.43 -15.90 1.56
N THR A 845 -32.62 -17.20 1.79
CA THR A 845 -33.05 -18.14 0.74
C THR A 845 -34.47 -17.91 0.22
N HIS A 846 -35.28 -17.11 0.91
CA HIS A 846 -36.63 -16.73 0.47
C HIS A 846 -36.68 -15.36 -0.21
N THR A 847 -36.10 -14.32 0.40
CA THR A 847 -36.21 -12.92 -0.10
C THR A 847 -35.04 -12.45 -0.96
N LEU A 848 -33.95 -13.23 -1.02
CA LEU A 848 -32.64 -12.87 -1.59
C LEU A 848 -31.98 -11.63 -0.96
N ASP A 849 -32.44 -11.18 0.21
CA ASP A 849 -31.76 -10.15 0.99
C ASP A 849 -30.36 -10.61 1.41
N VAL A 850 -29.36 -9.71 1.32
CA VAL A 850 -27.95 -10.05 1.51
C VAL A 850 -27.39 -9.33 2.73
N HIS A 851 -26.76 -10.10 3.63
CA HIS A 851 -26.03 -9.60 4.77
C HIS A 851 -24.52 -9.92 4.67
N ASN A 852 -23.67 -9.09 5.29
CA ASN A 852 -22.26 -9.44 5.48
C ASN A 852 -22.14 -10.50 6.59
N ASP A 853 -21.36 -11.57 6.38
CA ASP A 853 -21.02 -12.49 7.47
C ASP A 853 -19.92 -11.90 8.38
N TYR A 854 -20.21 -11.85 9.67
CA TYR A 854 -19.31 -11.35 10.71
C TYR A 854 -18.61 -12.49 11.50
N SER A 855 -18.94 -13.76 11.24
CA SER A 855 -18.31 -14.94 11.86
C SER A 855 -16.78 -14.92 11.74
N SER A 856 -16.24 -14.41 10.64
CA SER A 856 -14.80 -14.32 10.38
C SER A 856 -14.04 -13.29 11.24
N TYR A 857 -14.70 -12.70 12.25
CA TYR A 857 -14.10 -11.91 13.34
C TYR A 857 -14.23 -12.58 14.72
N ALA A 858 -14.88 -13.74 14.84
CA ALA A 858 -15.01 -14.48 16.10
C ALA A 858 -13.64 -14.84 16.68
N GLY A 859 -13.44 -14.57 17.98
CA GLY A 859 -12.16 -14.77 18.68
C GLY A 859 -11.01 -13.90 18.15
N LEU A 860 -11.26 -12.90 17.30
CA LEU A 860 -10.23 -12.03 16.75
C LEU A 860 -10.19 -10.67 17.44
N SER A 861 -9.04 -10.31 18.00
CA SER A 861 -8.81 -8.92 18.41
C SER A 861 -8.87 -8.00 17.19
N LEU A 862 -9.93 -7.18 17.12
CA LEU A 862 -10.22 -6.29 15.98
C LEU A 862 -9.10 -5.31 15.64
N ARG A 863 -8.15 -5.07 16.56
CA ARG A 863 -6.88 -4.38 16.29
C ARG A 863 -6.17 -4.97 15.07
N TYR A 864 -6.12 -6.30 14.93
CA TYR A 864 -5.47 -6.98 13.80
C TYR A 864 -6.33 -7.06 12.53
N SER A 865 -7.60 -6.62 12.57
CA SER A 865 -8.38 -6.33 11.35
C SER A 865 -7.95 -5.02 10.66
N LEU A 866 -7.10 -4.24 11.34
CA LEU A 866 -6.60 -2.95 10.91
C LEU A 866 -5.09 -2.99 10.64
N THR A 867 -4.60 -1.90 10.07
CA THR A 867 -3.17 -1.54 10.05
C THR A 867 -3.13 -0.06 10.42
N LEU A 868 -2.57 0.28 11.58
CA LEU A 868 -2.48 1.65 12.05
C LEU A 868 -1.11 2.23 11.70
N GLY A 869 -1.13 3.43 11.11
CA GLY A 869 0.06 4.11 10.64
C GLY A 869 0.73 4.88 11.77
N SER A 870 1.99 4.57 12.04
CA SER A 870 2.87 5.45 12.81
C SER A 870 3.16 6.71 11.99
N ALA A 871 2.76 7.86 12.55
CA ALA A 871 3.06 9.20 12.09
C ALA A 871 2.71 10.23 13.18
N HIS A 872 3.24 11.44 13.00
CA HIS A 872 2.93 12.62 13.79
C HIS A 872 1.42 12.97 13.71
N CYS A 873 0.87 12.92 12.50
CA CYS A 873 -0.56 13.01 12.13
C CYS A 873 -1.51 11.92 12.67
N ALA A 874 -1.26 11.27 13.81
CA ALA A 874 -1.90 9.99 14.18
C ALA A 874 -3.44 10.00 14.11
N GLY A 875 -4.11 10.98 14.73
CA GLY A 875 -5.57 11.13 14.66
C GLY A 875 -6.10 11.23 13.22
N GLN A 876 -5.45 12.04 12.37
CA GLN A 876 -5.85 12.18 10.96
C GLN A 876 -5.62 10.91 10.14
N GLN A 877 -4.66 10.06 10.53
CA GLN A 877 -4.52 8.72 9.92
C GLN A 877 -5.63 7.77 10.39
N MET A 878 -6.07 7.86 11.65
CA MET A 878 -7.27 7.18 12.15
C MET A 878 -8.53 7.63 11.37
N LYS A 879 -8.78 8.95 11.19
CA LYS A 879 -9.90 9.46 10.37
C LYS A 879 -9.87 8.88 8.96
N ARG A 880 -8.77 9.06 8.21
CA ARG A 880 -8.64 8.51 6.85
C ARG A 880 -8.84 6.99 6.79
N LYS A 881 -8.25 6.23 7.74
CA LYS A 881 -8.35 4.77 7.75
C LYS A 881 -9.75 4.28 8.06
N LEU A 882 -10.47 4.93 8.97
CA LEU A 882 -11.87 4.60 9.28
C LEU A 882 -12.79 4.94 8.10
N MET A 883 -12.64 6.11 7.47
CA MET A 883 -13.41 6.48 6.27
C MET A 883 -13.19 5.51 5.11
N SER A 884 -11.93 5.17 4.82
CA SER A 884 -11.58 4.24 3.74
C SER A 884 -12.19 2.83 3.97
N ILE A 885 -12.25 2.37 5.21
CA ILE A 885 -12.93 1.11 5.58
C ILE A 885 -14.45 1.23 5.48
N LEU A 886 -15.03 2.35 5.91
CA LEU A 886 -16.45 2.62 5.81
C LEU A 886 -16.90 2.57 4.35
N ARG A 887 -16.20 3.28 3.46
CA ARG A 887 -16.45 3.27 2.02
C ARG A 887 -16.27 1.89 1.36
N LEU A 888 -15.33 1.08 1.85
CA LEU A 888 -15.12 -0.29 1.36
C LEU A 888 -16.22 -1.26 1.81
N LYS A 889 -16.96 -0.96 2.88
CA LYS A 889 -18.00 -1.84 3.44
C LYS A 889 -19.43 -1.36 3.21
N CYS A 890 -19.67 -0.07 3.06
CA CYS A 890 -20.92 0.51 2.59
C CYS A 890 -21.05 0.31 1.06
N HIS A 891 -21.27 -0.94 0.64
CA HIS A 891 -21.38 -1.36 -0.75
C HIS A 891 -22.85 -1.57 -1.15
N ALA A 892 -23.19 -1.39 -2.43
CA ALA A 892 -24.55 -1.50 -2.96
C ALA A 892 -25.25 -2.81 -2.58
N LEU A 893 -24.53 -3.95 -2.67
CA LEU A 893 -24.97 -5.29 -2.21
C LEU A 893 -25.71 -5.34 -0.86
N PHE A 894 -25.44 -4.42 0.06
CA PHE A 894 -26.07 -4.35 1.39
C PHE A 894 -27.02 -3.17 1.60
N LEU A 895 -27.04 -2.21 0.67
CA LEU A 895 -27.62 -0.87 0.84
C LEU A 895 -28.62 -0.47 -0.25
N ASP A 896 -28.57 -1.10 -1.43
CA ASP A 896 -29.52 -0.89 -2.53
C ASP A 896 -30.88 -1.52 -2.19
N LEU A 897 -31.93 -0.69 -2.22
CA LEU A 897 -33.30 -1.08 -1.88
C LEU A 897 -34.05 -1.80 -3.01
N LYS A 898 -33.45 -1.93 -4.20
CA LYS A 898 -33.96 -2.83 -5.25
C LYS A 898 -33.61 -4.27 -4.89
N THR A 899 -32.33 -4.53 -4.62
CA THR A 899 -31.87 -5.87 -4.16
C THR A 899 -32.25 -6.20 -2.73
N ASN A 900 -32.28 -5.25 -1.79
CA ASN A 900 -32.53 -5.56 -0.37
C ASN A 900 -33.84 -4.95 0.14
N SER A 901 -34.56 -5.68 0.99
CA SER A 901 -35.70 -5.18 1.74
C SER A 901 -35.27 -4.04 2.68
N LEU A 902 -36.23 -3.17 3.02
CA LEU A 902 -35.95 -2.01 3.87
C LEU A 902 -35.50 -2.42 5.28
N GLU A 903 -36.01 -3.53 5.82
CA GLU A 903 -35.49 -4.11 7.06
C GLU A 903 -34.03 -4.58 6.89
N ALA A 904 -33.73 -5.33 5.82
CA ALA A 904 -32.38 -5.83 5.58
C ALA A 904 -31.36 -4.69 5.47
N VAL A 905 -31.69 -3.59 4.78
CA VAL A 905 -30.83 -2.40 4.71
C VAL A 905 -30.64 -1.74 6.08
N TYR A 906 -31.70 -1.56 6.88
CA TYR A 906 -31.57 -1.01 8.24
C TYR A 906 -30.68 -1.89 9.13
N LYS A 907 -30.85 -3.22 9.07
CA LYS A 907 -30.09 -4.25 9.81
C LYS A 907 -28.63 -4.31 9.37
N ASN A 908 -28.38 -4.18 8.06
CA ASN A 908 -27.04 -4.09 7.47
C ASN A 908 -26.30 -2.83 7.93
N ILE A 909 -26.94 -1.66 7.87
CA ILE A 909 -26.34 -0.40 8.35
C ILE A 909 -26.01 -0.52 9.84
N TYR A 910 -26.93 -1.00 10.68
CA TYR A 910 -26.67 -1.15 12.11
C TYR A 910 -25.45 -2.03 12.39
N LYS A 911 -25.37 -3.25 11.84
CA LYS A 911 -24.21 -4.15 12.02
C LYS A 911 -22.89 -3.55 11.50
N LEU A 912 -22.93 -2.85 10.37
CA LEU A 912 -21.75 -2.22 9.77
C LEU A 912 -21.21 -1.08 10.67
N VAL A 913 -22.10 -0.20 11.12
CA VAL A 913 -21.80 0.90 12.05
C VAL A 913 -21.33 0.37 13.42
N LEU A 914 -21.89 -0.74 13.87
CA LEU A 914 -21.50 -1.41 15.11
C LEU A 914 -20.06 -1.95 15.06
N LEU A 915 -19.67 -2.63 13.98
CA LEU A 915 -18.29 -3.05 13.79
C LEU A 915 -17.35 -1.83 13.62
N GLN A 916 -17.84 -0.74 13.01
CA GLN A 916 -17.09 0.50 12.87
C GLN A 916 -16.86 1.20 14.22
N ALA A 917 -17.81 1.15 15.16
CA ALA A 917 -17.64 1.63 16.54
C ALA A 917 -16.57 0.81 17.29
N CYS A 918 -16.57 -0.51 17.14
CA CYS A 918 -15.53 -1.39 17.70
C CYS A 918 -14.14 -1.10 17.09
N ARG A 919 -14.07 -0.82 15.78
CA ARG A 919 -12.82 -0.38 15.11
C ARG A 919 -12.35 0.99 15.61
N PHE A 920 -13.26 1.95 15.77
CA PHE A 920 -12.95 3.27 16.32
C PHE A 920 -12.35 3.15 17.72
N HIS A 921 -12.90 2.28 18.58
CA HIS A 921 -12.34 1.98 19.90
C HIS A 921 -10.89 1.43 19.81
N ALA A 922 -10.66 0.41 18.97
CA ALA A 922 -9.33 -0.17 18.77
C ALA A 922 -8.30 0.83 18.20
N CYS A 923 -8.73 1.73 17.31
CA CYS A 923 -7.92 2.86 16.84
C CYS A 923 -7.56 3.82 17.99
N ALA A 924 -8.56 4.28 18.75
CA ALA A 924 -8.39 5.27 19.82
C ALA A 924 -7.47 4.77 20.95
N GLN A 925 -7.56 3.49 21.32
CA GLN A 925 -6.63 2.85 22.27
C GLN A 925 -5.18 2.81 21.76
N SER A 926 -4.99 2.75 20.45
CA SER A 926 -3.68 2.57 19.80
C SER A 926 -2.98 3.90 19.45
N LEU A 927 -3.55 5.05 19.83
CA LEU A 927 -2.98 6.35 19.49
C LEU A 927 -1.68 6.64 20.28
N PRO A 928 -0.58 7.07 19.60
CA PRO A 928 0.70 7.33 20.23
C PRO A 928 0.68 8.59 21.12
N PHE A 929 1.80 8.82 21.80
CA PHE A 929 2.06 10.03 22.61
C PHE A 929 1.08 10.30 23.77
N GLY A 930 0.13 9.40 24.04
CA GLY A 930 -0.92 9.62 25.04
C GLY A 930 -2.03 10.55 24.55
N GLN A 931 -2.33 10.51 23.25
CA GLN A 931 -3.49 11.19 22.63
C GLN A 931 -4.80 10.46 23.00
N LYS A 932 -5.18 10.50 24.29
CA LYS A 932 -6.46 9.96 24.79
C LYS A 932 -7.65 10.82 24.36
N VAL A 933 -8.82 10.20 24.23
CA VAL A 933 -10.06 10.85 23.77
C VAL A 933 -10.44 12.10 24.57
N GLY A 934 -10.46 12.04 25.90
CA GLY A 934 -10.84 13.19 26.73
C GLY A 934 -9.89 14.41 26.66
N ARG A 935 -8.73 14.29 26.00
CA ARG A 935 -7.87 15.45 25.70
C ARG A 935 -8.28 16.24 24.46
N ASN A 936 -9.20 15.70 23.65
CA ASN A 936 -9.72 16.34 22.44
C ASN A 936 -11.08 15.70 22.05
N HIS A 937 -12.04 15.68 22.97
CA HIS A 937 -13.32 15.01 22.75
C HIS A 937 -14.08 15.57 21.54
N ALA A 938 -13.95 16.87 21.25
CA ALA A 938 -14.57 17.51 20.09
C ALA A 938 -14.11 16.89 18.75
N TYR A 939 -12.81 16.61 18.58
CA TYR A 939 -12.31 15.92 17.39
C TYR A 939 -12.91 14.52 17.22
N PHE A 940 -13.01 13.76 18.32
CA PHE A 940 -13.56 12.40 18.28
C PHE A 940 -15.08 12.38 18.08
N LEU A 941 -15.80 13.37 18.61
CA LEU A 941 -17.23 13.55 18.39
C LEU A 941 -17.52 13.92 16.93
N ASN A 942 -16.79 14.89 16.37
CA ASN A 942 -16.91 15.27 14.97
C ASN A 942 -16.59 14.11 14.04
N LEU A 943 -15.58 13.28 14.35
CA LEU A 943 -15.26 12.06 13.62
C LEU A 943 -16.41 11.03 13.59
N ILE A 944 -17.27 10.97 14.61
CA ILE A 944 -18.46 10.12 14.62
C ILE A 944 -19.51 10.68 13.63
N TRP A 945 -19.73 12.00 13.63
CA TRP A 945 -20.69 12.64 12.72
C TRP A 945 -20.22 12.67 11.26
N ASP A 946 -18.93 12.91 11.02
CA ASP A 946 -18.30 12.76 9.69
C ASP A 946 -18.62 11.37 9.09
N MET A 947 -18.58 10.31 9.93
CA MET A 947 -18.86 8.96 9.49
C MET A 947 -20.36 8.72 9.25
N ALA A 948 -21.24 9.25 10.11
CA ALA A 948 -22.68 9.19 9.90
C ALA A 948 -23.12 9.89 8.60
N GLU A 949 -22.57 11.07 8.33
CA GLU A 949 -22.82 11.80 7.09
C GLU A 949 -22.29 11.01 5.87
N HIS A 950 -21.06 10.50 5.93
CA HIS A 950 -20.50 9.73 4.82
C HIS A 950 -21.26 8.43 4.55
N THR A 951 -21.74 7.72 5.58
CA THR A 951 -22.65 6.56 5.40
C THR A 951 -23.92 6.96 4.67
N ASN A 952 -24.54 8.07 5.07
CA ASN A 952 -25.75 8.60 4.43
C ASN A 952 -25.52 9.03 2.97
N GLN A 953 -24.37 9.67 2.67
CA GLN A 953 -23.95 9.97 1.29
C GLN A 953 -23.84 8.69 0.45
N LEU A 954 -23.22 7.63 0.98
CA LEU A 954 -23.08 6.34 0.27
C LEU A 954 -24.43 5.63 0.07
N VAL A 955 -25.30 5.64 1.08
CA VAL A 955 -26.68 5.12 0.98
C VAL A 955 -27.45 5.81 -0.16
N ARG A 956 -27.39 7.14 -0.27
CA ARG A 956 -28.01 7.86 -1.40
C ARG A 956 -27.35 7.57 -2.75
N LEU A 957 -26.03 7.35 -2.79
CA LEU A 957 -25.32 6.98 -4.02
C LEU A 957 -25.68 5.58 -4.54
N CYS A 958 -25.99 4.63 -3.64
CA CYS A 958 -26.50 3.31 -4.02
C CYS A 958 -27.96 3.34 -4.49
N ASN A 959 -28.75 4.34 -4.06
CA ASN A 959 -30.21 4.41 -4.26
C ASN A 959 -30.61 5.65 -5.10
N LYS A 960 -29.82 6.02 -6.11
CA LYS A 960 -30.15 7.13 -7.00
C LYS A 960 -31.51 6.91 -7.68
N GLY A 961 -32.34 7.95 -7.69
CA GLY A 961 -33.71 7.89 -8.22
C GLY A 961 -34.78 7.45 -7.20
N LEU A 962 -34.41 7.04 -5.98
CA LEU A 962 -35.37 6.71 -4.92
C LEU A 962 -35.53 7.85 -3.91
N SER A 963 -36.79 8.15 -3.53
CA SER A 963 -37.15 9.17 -2.55
C SER A 963 -36.87 8.74 -1.10
N LEU A 964 -35.58 8.65 -0.75
CA LEU A 964 -35.13 8.29 0.61
C LEU A 964 -35.46 9.35 1.67
N GLY A 965 -35.65 10.60 1.25
CA GLY A 965 -36.04 11.73 2.10
C GLY A 965 -35.07 12.92 2.04
N CYS A 966 -35.66 14.12 2.06
CA CYS A 966 -34.97 15.41 2.09
C CYS A 966 -35.26 16.12 3.43
N LYS A 967 -35.14 17.46 3.50
CA LYS A 967 -35.36 18.23 4.74
C LYS A 967 -36.82 18.24 5.23
N ALA A 968 -37.77 17.86 4.38
CA ALA A 968 -39.18 17.64 4.73
C ALA A 968 -39.42 16.20 5.24
N ILE A 969 -40.51 15.98 5.99
CA ILE A 969 -40.67 14.86 6.92
C ILE A 969 -40.97 13.50 6.24
N THR A 970 -40.96 13.39 4.91
CA THR A 970 -41.20 12.13 4.17
C THR A 970 -39.90 11.44 3.72
N GLY A 971 -39.95 10.11 3.50
CA GLY A 971 -38.82 9.31 3.03
C GLY A 971 -38.64 7.96 3.73
N SER A 972 -38.10 6.97 3.02
CA SER A 972 -37.93 5.58 3.51
C SER A 972 -36.71 5.36 4.40
N LEU A 973 -35.65 6.17 4.26
CA LEU A 973 -34.38 6.03 4.97
C LEU A 973 -33.72 7.42 5.15
N GLN A 974 -34.18 8.14 6.16
CA GLN A 974 -33.78 9.52 6.46
C GLN A 974 -32.39 9.61 7.12
N TYR A 975 -31.74 10.77 7.05
CA TYR A 975 -30.39 10.98 7.63
C TYR A 975 -30.39 10.72 9.14
N GLU A 976 -31.40 11.24 9.81
CA GLU A 976 -31.64 11.12 11.24
C GLU A 976 -31.67 9.66 11.70
N ALA A 977 -32.15 8.74 10.86
CA ALA A 977 -32.15 7.30 11.15
C ALA A 977 -30.72 6.74 11.18
N VAL A 978 -29.87 7.16 10.24
CA VAL A 978 -28.45 6.81 10.21
C VAL A 978 -27.73 7.43 11.42
N GLU A 979 -27.98 8.70 11.74
CA GLU A 979 -27.43 9.33 12.96
C GLU A 979 -27.85 8.58 14.24
N LEU A 980 -29.10 8.12 14.33
CA LEU A 980 -29.60 7.41 15.50
C LEU A 980 -28.97 6.01 15.62
N MET A 981 -28.74 5.30 14.50
CA MET A 981 -27.94 4.06 14.50
C MET A 981 -26.52 4.31 15.00
N TYR A 982 -25.86 5.39 14.56
CA TYR A 982 -24.57 5.81 15.08
C TYR A 982 -24.63 6.08 16.59
N CYS A 983 -25.64 6.80 17.08
CA CYS A 983 -25.84 7.02 18.52
C CYS A 983 -25.97 5.69 19.29
N VAL A 984 -26.82 4.78 18.85
CA VAL A 984 -27.08 3.49 19.54
C VAL A 984 -25.83 2.61 19.54
N ALA A 985 -25.18 2.43 18.39
CA ALA A 985 -24.01 1.58 18.25
C ALA A 985 -22.79 2.12 19.02
N PHE A 986 -22.51 3.42 18.93
CA PHE A 986 -21.38 4.02 19.67
C PHE A 986 -21.66 4.07 21.18
N LEU A 987 -22.90 4.31 21.64
CA LEU A 987 -23.21 4.23 23.06
C LEU A 987 -23.04 2.81 23.62
N LEU A 988 -23.42 1.77 22.86
CA LEU A 988 -23.23 0.37 23.25
C LEU A 988 -21.73 0.03 23.41
N VAL A 989 -20.88 0.40 22.46
CA VAL A 989 -19.43 0.11 22.51
C VAL A 989 -18.71 0.97 23.54
N LEU A 990 -18.93 2.29 23.54
CA LEU A 990 -18.15 3.22 24.36
C LEU A 990 -18.53 3.17 25.85
N SER A 991 -19.76 2.79 26.20
CA SER A 991 -20.21 2.69 27.60
C SER A 991 -19.49 1.59 28.39
N ARG A 992 -19.15 0.45 27.75
CA ARG A 992 -18.27 -0.60 28.32
C ARG A 992 -16.88 -0.08 28.73
N HIS A 993 -16.49 1.10 28.24
CA HIS A 993 -15.19 1.72 28.49
C HIS A 993 -15.33 3.14 29.06
N ARG A 994 -16.39 3.39 29.85
CA ARG A 994 -16.76 4.69 30.44
C ARG A 994 -15.57 5.60 30.86
N PRO A 995 -14.54 5.14 31.63
CA PRO A 995 -13.41 6.00 32.03
C PRO A 995 -12.54 6.56 30.89
N LEU A 996 -12.66 6.04 29.67
CA LEU A 996 -11.96 6.54 28.47
C LEU A 996 -12.84 7.47 27.61
N TYR A 997 -14.16 7.48 27.79
CA TYR A 997 -15.13 8.07 26.86
C TYR A 997 -16.23 8.91 27.52
N ASN A 998 -16.20 9.19 28.83
CA ASN A 998 -17.19 10.01 29.56
C ASN A 998 -17.66 11.23 28.75
N ASP A 999 -16.72 12.03 28.24
CA ASP A 999 -16.94 13.27 27.50
C ASP A 999 -17.69 13.08 26.16
N LEU A 1000 -17.67 11.88 25.58
CA LEU A 1000 -18.48 11.53 24.39
C LEU A 1000 -19.85 10.96 24.77
N LEU A 1001 -19.96 10.26 25.91
CA LEU A 1001 -21.19 9.57 26.29
C LEU A 1001 -22.36 10.54 26.57
N ALA A 1002 -22.09 11.71 27.15
CA ALA A 1002 -23.15 12.70 27.39
C ALA A 1002 -23.67 13.34 26.08
N PRO A 1003 -22.85 13.91 25.18
CA PRO A 1003 -23.31 14.40 23.87
C PRO A 1003 -24.06 13.35 23.04
N LEU A 1004 -23.57 12.11 23.00
CA LEU A 1004 -24.23 11.02 22.27
C LEU A 1004 -25.59 10.65 22.87
N ARG A 1005 -25.75 10.65 24.21
CA ARG A 1005 -27.06 10.45 24.87
C ARG A 1005 -28.05 11.57 24.56
N THR A 1006 -27.59 12.82 24.55
CA THR A 1006 -28.44 13.98 24.21
C THR A 1006 -28.86 13.96 22.74
N ARG A 1007 -27.95 13.68 21.81
CA ARG A 1007 -28.28 13.53 20.38
C ARG A 1007 -29.24 12.35 20.15
N LYS A 1008 -29.03 11.20 20.81
CA LYS A 1008 -29.96 10.05 20.78
C LYS A 1008 -31.39 10.46 21.13
N ARG A 1009 -31.59 11.08 22.30
CA ARG A 1009 -32.92 11.52 22.78
C ARG A 1009 -33.60 12.49 21.80
N LYS A 1010 -32.85 13.43 21.22
CA LYS A 1010 -33.39 14.40 20.24
C LYS A 1010 -33.78 13.72 18.92
N LEU A 1011 -33.06 12.69 18.48
CA LEU A 1011 -33.38 11.94 17.25
C LEU A 1011 -34.57 10.98 17.46
N GLU A 1012 -34.68 10.35 18.64
CA GLU A 1012 -35.84 9.50 18.96
C GLU A 1012 -37.16 10.28 18.90
N ARG A 1013 -37.19 11.53 19.41
CA ARG A 1013 -38.32 12.47 19.29
C ARG A 1013 -38.54 13.06 17.88
N LYS A 1014 -37.69 12.74 16.89
CA LYS A 1014 -37.85 13.23 15.50
C LYS A 1014 -38.26 12.12 14.52
N LEU A 1015 -38.15 10.86 14.94
CA LEU A 1015 -38.31 9.68 14.08
C LEU A 1015 -39.53 8.84 14.47
N GLU A 1016 -40.54 9.46 15.08
CA GLU A 1016 -41.58 8.80 15.86
C GLU A 1016 -42.41 7.75 15.07
N GLY A 1017 -43.07 6.85 15.80
CA GLY A 1017 -43.81 5.73 15.23
C GLY A 1017 -42.92 4.73 14.46
N LEU A 1018 -43.35 4.35 13.25
CA LEU A 1018 -42.80 3.25 12.46
C LEU A 1018 -41.30 3.37 12.15
N ARG A 1019 -40.76 4.60 12.02
CA ARG A 1019 -39.34 4.80 11.66
C ARG A 1019 -38.43 4.48 12.84
N LEU A 1020 -38.77 4.95 14.03
CA LEU A 1020 -38.11 4.59 15.28
C LEU A 1020 -38.28 3.09 15.58
N ALA A 1021 -39.45 2.51 15.26
CA ALA A 1021 -39.66 1.06 15.38
C ALA A 1021 -38.68 0.26 14.50
N ARG A 1022 -38.50 0.60 13.22
CA ARG A 1022 -37.51 -0.05 12.33
C ARG A 1022 -36.07 0.06 12.84
N ILE A 1023 -35.69 1.19 13.46
CA ILE A 1023 -34.35 1.36 14.05
C ILE A 1023 -34.19 0.49 15.30
N ARG A 1024 -35.23 0.41 16.15
CA ARG A 1024 -35.26 -0.47 17.32
C ARG A 1024 -35.19 -1.95 16.92
N GLN A 1025 -35.94 -2.34 15.90
CA GLN A 1025 -35.93 -3.69 15.30
C GLN A 1025 -34.53 -4.06 14.79
N ALA A 1026 -33.93 -3.22 13.93
CA ALA A 1026 -32.57 -3.43 13.41
C ALA A 1026 -31.48 -3.46 14.48
N ALA A 1027 -31.70 -2.78 15.61
CA ALA A 1027 -30.83 -2.78 16.79
C ALA A 1027 -31.28 -3.77 17.90
N THR A 1028 -32.13 -4.75 17.58
CA THR A 1028 -32.58 -5.81 18.50
C THR A 1028 -32.22 -7.20 17.94
N PRO A 1029 -31.52 -8.05 18.71
CA PRO A 1029 -30.89 -7.76 20.00
C PRO A 1029 -29.76 -6.72 19.86
N LYS A 1030 -29.55 -5.92 20.92
CA LYS A 1030 -28.51 -4.87 20.98
C LYS A 1030 -27.13 -5.41 20.60
N ILE A 1031 -26.87 -6.64 21.02
CA ILE A 1031 -25.72 -7.46 20.65
C ILE A 1031 -26.23 -8.57 19.74
N PRO A 1032 -26.01 -8.49 18.41
CA PRO A 1032 -26.30 -9.59 17.49
C PRO A 1032 -25.48 -10.85 17.82
N GLU A 1033 -26.03 -12.04 17.54
CA GLU A 1033 -25.38 -13.33 17.82
C GLU A 1033 -23.99 -13.44 17.17
N ASP A 1034 -23.89 -13.05 15.90
CA ASP A 1034 -22.65 -12.99 15.12
C ASP A 1034 -21.63 -11.96 15.63
N PHE A 1035 -22.01 -11.11 16.59
CA PHE A 1035 -21.13 -10.19 17.30
C PHE A 1035 -20.76 -10.64 18.71
N LYS A 1036 -21.46 -11.59 19.34
CA LYS A 1036 -21.13 -12.08 20.70
C LYS A 1036 -19.68 -12.57 20.76
N ALA A 1037 -19.27 -13.40 19.82
CA ALA A 1037 -17.90 -13.94 19.72
C ALA A 1037 -16.84 -12.92 19.26
N ILE A 1038 -17.23 -11.67 18.94
CA ILE A 1038 -16.32 -10.54 18.66
C ILE A 1038 -16.11 -9.68 19.93
N TRP A 1039 -16.93 -9.90 20.97
CA TRP A 1039 -17.03 -9.07 22.18
C TRP A 1039 -16.70 -9.78 23.50
N ALA A 1040 -16.43 -11.09 23.42
CA ALA A 1040 -15.72 -11.90 24.40
C ALA A 1040 -14.20 -11.77 24.17
#